data_AF-A0A2I0MLF0-F1
#
_entry.id   AF-A0A2I0MLF0-F1
#
_cell.length_a   1.000
_cell.length_b   1.000
_cell.length_c   1.000
_cell.angle_alpha   90.00
_cell.angle_beta   90.00
_cell.angle_gamma   90.00
#
_symmetry.space_group_name_H-M   'P 1'
#
loop_
_entity.id
_entity.type
_entity.pdbx_description
1 polymer ?
#
loop_
_entity_poly.entity_id
_entity_poly.type
_entity_poly.pdbx_seq_one_letter_code
_entity_poly.pdbx_strand_id
1 'polypeptide(L)'
;MFNSLIHFPGYSLFLESKDPLPPFIDRRWRGGSQQCLEALQQLAAAQSSLQIPQIVYEDPEVSGRNRYKYFARPLIPSNILLPLNIAYPMAKTEPYVHSATRDREVFGPGFRTLGTQTDYRDGEAQTDPYSPEYVVRGGSVPELLTLATLTWGRGLPAGLAEVEMIERAREKRAWEATLPPMVTALQIAKRRKMMDAMERKEWAFREQEIEKLQEARLEVLKKLLQRRVENQNELDAKRLDDHWHNHQKAKEEKIKKIQHDYALMLRKLIAKSKKNVVGKLERRDIIKDYTDFGSQTYAPLSKTGYFPDNHSEHYVVENFYLNTFAGLCELEASLPDSVTQLTIKAPKPKYTTTKTGYIKRSARLEVELAKVHQALLEKKNKVKEPKKPLRFLEKVEKPIPRPPTPILQNPSTEEEEIELAVICLQKLLRGRAIQNMMFEEKEKQVELIRELRTTHALQEDGQLLLKAEEKNILALKQQHDMKMHKLSSVENHLAREEGRVLANMLDFLSKELLRLLEERKIHAFVMLAERQRRMREAEESGRRQVEERRRQEEDELFKQVVKVHQSTVDSYLEDIILSSMENTAEEQAREEVQRMAVEINDIAYEMESCRTRLQSEEIVAELVYDFMIPEAEKMSIREKVRQSQRKHIYAAHQIIHRGTERVVAELALPRETSASKIKGDPPAGTASAALSGTAAGARGADRICSAPVAQVAAKLLFEESPGETSDESDEDPTAS
;
A
#
# COMPACT_ATOMS: atom_id res chain seq x y z
N MET A 1 36.46 -53.72 -30.90
CA MET A 1 36.72 -53.56 -32.36
C MET A 1 36.05 -52.28 -32.83
N PHE A 2 36.24 -51.86 -34.09
CA PHE A 2 36.01 -50.47 -34.53
C PHE A 2 34.54 -50.07 -34.76
N ASN A 3 34.33 -48.76 -34.67
CA ASN A 3 33.23 -47.90 -35.11
C ASN A 3 32.22 -48.48 -36.11
N SER A 4 30.93 -48.22 -35.85
CA SER A 4 30.19 -47.19 -36.62
C SER A 4 28.84 -46.84 -35.95
N LEU A 5 28.79 -45.72 -35.21
CA LEU A 5 27.50 -45.14 -34.80
C LEU A 5 26.94 -44.29 -35.96
N ILE A 6 25.74 -44.63 -36.42
CA ILE A 6 25.00 -43.81 -37.39
C ILE A 6 24.39 -42.64 -36.61
N HIS A 7 25.06 -41.48 -36.67
CA HIS A 7 24.48 -40.24 -36.19
C HIS A 7 23.37 -39.77 -37.14
N PHE A 8 22.12 -40.00 -36.75
CA PHE A 8 21.00 -39.25 -37.32
C PHE A 8 21.21 -37.75 -37.07
N PRO A 9 20.85 -36.87 -38.02
CA PRO A 9 21.01 -35.43 -37.84
C PRO A 9 20.17 -34.93 -36.68
N GLY A 10 20.76 -34.11 -35.82
CA GLY A 10 20.02 -33.43 -34.76
C GLY A 10 19.01 -32.47 -35.36
N TYR A 11 17.71 -32.69 -35.09
CA TYR A 11 16.66 -31.76 -35.50
C TYR A 11 16.85 -30.41 -34.80
N SER A 12 17.44 -29.45 -35.51
CA SER A 12 17.47 -28.05 -35.09
C SER A 12 16.07 -27.46 -35.18
N LEU A 13 15.35 -27.44 -34.06
CA LEU A 13 14.07 -26.74 -33.92
C LEU A 13 14.31 -25.23 -34.02
N PHE A 14 14.27 -24.71 -35.25
CA PHE A 14 14.06 -23.30 -35.49
C PHE A 14 12.62 -22.95 -35.08
N LEU A 15 12.47 -22.39 -33.88
CA LEU A 15 11.28 -21.66 -33.51
C LEU A 15 11.16 -20.43 -34.42
N GLU A 16 10.26 -20.48 -35.40
CA GLU A 16 9.74 -19.24 -35.99
C GLU A 16 9.18 -18.39 -34.86
N SER A 17 9.56 -17.11 -34.81
CA SER A 17 9.09 -16.12 -33.83
C SER A 17 7.65 -15.64 -34.12
N LYS A 18 6.75 -16.60 -34.37
CA LYS A 18 5.31 -16.35 -34.46
C LYS A 18 4.74 -16.29 -33.04
N ASP A 19 4.01 -15.22 -32.78
CA ASP A 19 3.38 -14.92 -31.49
C ASP A 19 2.55 -16.13 -31.00
N PRO A 20 2.80 -16.68 -29.79
CA PRO A 20 2.13 -17.90 -29.31
C PRO A 20 0.65 -17.71 -28.93
N LEU A 21 0.07 -16.53 -29.21
CA LEU A 21 -1.27 -16.12 -28.82
C LEU A 21 -2.11 -15.78 -30.05
N PRO A 22 -3.24 -16.48 -30.30
CA PRO A 22 -4.17 -16.17 -31.38
C PRO A 22 -4.63 -14.71 -31.43
N PRO A 23 -4.92 -14.16 -32.62
CA PRO A 23 -5.15 -12.72 -32.82
C PRO A 23 -6.44 -12.17 -32.18
N PHE A 24 -7.31 -13.04 -31.65
CA PHE A 24 -8.51 -12.64 -30.91
C PHE A 24 -8.29 -12.42 -29.41
N ILE A 25 -7.09 -12.70 -28.87
CA ILE A 25 -6.76 -12.47 -27.46
C ILE A 25 -6.42 -10.98 -27.27
N ASP A 26 -7.17 -10.32 -26.38
CA ASP A 26 -7.09 -8.86 -26.22
C ASP A 26 -5.77 -8.41 -25.55
N ARG A 27 -4.85 -7.89 -26.38
CA ARG A 27 -3.48 -7.49 -26.01
C ARG A 27 -3.38 -6.32 -25.02
N ARG A 28 -4.51 -5.77 -24.56
CA ARG A 28 -4.59 -4.62 -23.65
C ARG A 28 -4.23 -4.95 -22.20
N TRP A 29 -4.32 -6.21 -21.79
CA TRP A 29 -4.07 -6.61 -20.39
C TRP A 29 -2.58 -6.93 -20.13
N ARG A 30 -1.79 -5.90 -19.76
CA ARG A 30 -0.37 -6.06 -19.36
C ARG A 30 -0.13 -6.64 -17.96
N GLY A 31 -1.20 -6.97 -17.22
CA GLY A 31 -1.11 -7.51 -15.87
C GLY A 31 -0.80 -6.48 -14.78
N GLY A 32 -1.20 -6.79 -13.54
CA GLY A 32 -1.20 -5.81 -12.44
C GLY A 32 0.19 -5.27 -12.05
N SER A 33 1.25 -6.08 -12.18
CA SER A 33 2.62 -5.64 -11.86
C SER A 33 3.14 -4.57 -12.82
N GLN A 34 2.85 -4.68 -14.13
CA GLN A 34 3.21 -3.66 -15.11
C GLN A 34 2.33 -2.41 -14.96
N GLN A 35 1.04 -2.57 -14.67
CA GLN A 35 0.14 -1.44 -14.38
C GLN A 35 0.57 -0.65 -13.13
N CYS A 36 1.00 -1.32 -12.06
CA CYS A 36 1.58 -0.64 -10.89
C CYS A 36 2.90 0.08 -11.21
N LEU A 37 3.73 -0.47 -12.10
CA LEU A 37 4.96 0.20 -12.55
C LEU A 37 4.67 1.43 -13.42
N GLU A 38 3.71 1.35 -14.35
CA GLU A 38 3.27 2.49 -15.16
C GLU A 38 2.69 3.60 -14.26
N ALA A 39 1.88 3.25 -13.25
CA ALA A 39 1.37 4.20 -12.26
C ALA A 39 2.50 4.82 -11.40
N LEU A 40 3.47 4.04 -10.93
CA LEU A 40 4.61 4.56 -10.18
C LEU A 40 5.53 5.45 -11.03
N GLN A 41 5.69 5.16 -12.33
CA GLN A 41 6.41 6.02 -13.26
C GLN A 41 5.68 7.35 -13.50
N GLN A 42 4.34 7.33 -13.63
CA GLN A 42 3.52 8.54 -13.74
C GLN A 42 3.59 9.39 -12.45
N LEU A 43 3.63 8.77 -11.27
CA LEU A 43 3.80 9.47 -10.00
C LEU A 43 5.23 10.02 -9.82
N ALA A 44 6.27 9.27 -10.21
CA ALA A 44 7.66 9.75 -10.18
C ALA A 44 7.91 10.92 -11.14
N ALA A 45 7.19 10.98 -12.28
CA ALA A 45 7.22 12.14 -13.18
C ALA A 45 6.63 13.42 -12.54
N ALA A 46 5.79 13.29 -11.51
CA ALA A 46 5.24 14.40 -10.75
C ALA A 46 6.01 14.72 -9.44
N GLN A 47 6.83 13.78 -8.95
CA GLN A 47 7.57 13.91 -7.69
C GLN A 47 9.00 13.34 -7.80
N SER A 48 9.97 14.23 -7.97
CA SER A 48 11.39 13.90 -8.20
C SER A 48 12.14 13.25 -7.01
N SER A 49 11.46 13.03 -5.88
CA SER A 49 11.99 12.37 -4.68
C SER A 49 11.73 10.86 -4.65
N LEU A 50 10.89 10.32 -5.54
CA LEU A 50 10.50 8.91 -5.55
C LEU A 50 11.52 8.03 -6.30
N GLN A 51 12.32 7.26 -5.55
CA GLN A 51 13.20 6.25 -6.14
C GLN A 51 12.39 5.04 -6.63
N ILE A 52 12.36 4.82 -7.94
CA ILE A 52 11.76 3.63 -8.54
C ILE A 52 12.64 2.40 -8.22
N PRO A 53 12.10 1.32 -7.63
CA PRO A 53 12.90 0.14 -7.30
C PRO A 53 13.43 -0.55 -8.56
N GLN A 54 14.74 -0.78 -8.62
CA GLN A 54 15.39 -1.42 -9.76
C GLN A 54 15.01 -2.90 -9.83
N ILE A 55 14.41 -3.31 -10.95
CA ILE A 55 13.99 -4.70 -11.19
C ILE A 55 15.23 -5.56 -11.48
N VAL A 56 15.80 -6.17 -10.44
CA VAL A 56 16.81 -7.22 -10.60
C VAL A 56 16.10 -8.51 -10.98
N TYR A 57 16.27 -8.94 -12.23
CA TYR A 57 15.91 -10.30 -12.64
C TYR A 57 16.95 -11.27 -12.08
N GLU A 58 16.52 -12.20 -11.22
CA GLU A 58 17.38 -13.28 -10.73
C GLU A 58 17.75 -14.24 -11.87
N ASP A 59 18.98 -14.78 -11.85
CA ASP A 59 19.46 -15.68 -12.90
C ASP A 59 18.55 -16.92 -13.07
N PRO A 60 18.09 -17.23 -14.30
CA PRO A 60 17.15 -18.31 -14.58
C PRO A 60 17.85 -19.68 -14.64
N GLU A 61 18.55 -20.07 -13.56
CA GLU A 61 19.05 -21.43 -13.36
C GLU A 61 17.90 -22.43 -13.13
N VAL A 62 17.17 -22.77 -14.18
CA VAL A 62 16.02 -23.71 -14.14
C VAL A 62 16.44 -25.08 -13.59
N SER A 63 17.66 -25.54 -13.91
CA SER A 63 18.23 -26.81 -13.43
C SER A 63 19.08 -26.69 -12.16
N GLY A 64 19.49 -25.48 -11.79
CA GLY A 64 20.49 -25.19 -10.75
C GLY A 64 19.89 -24.80 -9.40
N ARG A 65 20.48 -23.80 -8.74
CA ARG A 65 20.10 -23.39 -7.37
C ARG A 65 18.65 -22.92 -7.26
N ASN A 66 18.11 -22.34 -8.33
CA ASN A 66 16.74 -21.82 -8.41
C ASN A 66 15.70 -22.88 -8.83
N ARG A 67 16.07 -24.15 -9.05
CA ARG A 67 15.18 -25.23 -9.53
C ARG A 67 13.85 -25.36 -8.77
N TYR A 68 13.84 -25.11 -7.47
CA TYR A 68 12.61 -25.20 -6.65
C TYR A 68 11.56 -24.12 -7.01
N LYS A 69 11.97 -22.99 -7.59
CA LYS A 69 11.06 -21.91 -8.04
C LYS A 69 10.29 -22.30 -9.31
N TYR A 70 10.94 -23.04 -10.22
CA TYR A 70 10.40 -23.34 -11.56
C TYR A 70 9.66 -24.69 -11.65
N PHE A 71 9.92 -25.62 -10.75
CA PHE A 71 9.29 -26.96 -10.75
C PHE A 71 8.16 -27.13 -9.71
N ALA A 72 7.60 -26.02 -9.20
CA ALA A 72 6.39 -26.04 -8.40
C ALA A 72 5.19 -26.46 -9.28
N ARG A 73 4.73 -27.71 -9.15
CA ARG A 73 3.43 -28.10 -9.72
C ARG A 73 2.33 -27.25 -9.05
N PRO A 74 1.40 -26.65 -9.80
CA PRO A 74 0.22 -26.07 -9.19
C PRO A 74 -0.54 -27.17 -8.44
N LEU A 75 -0.88 -26.92 -7.18
CA LEU A 75 -1.86 -27.75 -6.47
C LEU A 75 -3.21 -27.54 -7.15
N ILE A 76 -3.55 -28.43 -8.08
CA ILE A 76 -4.87 -28.45 -8.72
C ILE A 76 -5.90 -28.62 -7.60
N PRO A 77 -6.82 -27.65 -7.38
CA PRO A 77 -7.92 -27.85 -6.46
C PRO A 77 -8.92 -28.80 -7.11
N SER A 78 -8.72 -30.11 -6.90
CA SER A 78 -9.77 -31.09 -7.16
C SER A 78 -11.01 -30.66 -6.36
N ASN A 79 -12.13 -30.50 -7.08
CA ASN A 79 -13.41 -29.95 -6.59
C ASN A 79 -13.51 -28.42 -6.48
N ILE A 80 -13.10 -27.67 -7.52
CA ILE A 80 -13.96 -26.54 -7.95
C ILE A 80 -15.17 -27.15 -8.68
N LEU A 81 -16.22 -27.47 -7.94
CA LEU A 81 -17.52 -27.78 -8.53
C LEU A 81 -18.16 -26.48 -9.01
N LEU A 82 -18.28 -26.30 -10.34
CA LEU A 82 -19.20 -25.32 -10.88
C LEU A 82 -20.63 -25.70 -10.48
N PRO A 83 -21.52 -24.73 -10.19
CA PRO A 83 -22.92 -25.01 -9.88
C PRO A 83 -23.63 -25.51 -11.15
N LEU A 84 -23.82 -26.84 -11.24
CA LEU A 84 -24.42 -27.51 -12.39
C LEU A 84 -25.95 -27.36 -12.43
N ASN A 85 -26.44 -26.12 -12.47
CA ASN A 85 -27.84 -25.79 -12.74
C ASN A 85 -28.05 -25.39 -14.21
N ILE A 86 -27.57 -26.24 -15.12
CA ILE A 86 -27.95 -26.23 -16.53
C ILE A 86 -28.52 -27.62 -16.83
N ALA A 87 -29.84 -27.70 -17.02
CA ALA A 87 -30.52 -28.94 -17.35
C ALA A 87 -30.29 -29.27 -18.84
N TYR A 88 -29.29 -30.11 -19.12
CA TYR A 88 -29.13 -30.69 -20.44
C TYR A 88 -30.33 -31.61 -20.74
N PRO A 89 -31.02 -31.47 -21.89
CA PRO A 89 -32.07 -32.40 -22.28
C PRO A 89 -31.43 -33.78 -22.55
N MET A 90 -31.90 -34.82 -21.86
CA MET A 90 -31.40 -36.17 -22.09
C MET A 90 -31.81 -36.64 -23.49
N ALA A 91 -30.84 -37.03 -24.32
CA ALA A 91 -31.09 -37.65 -25.61
C ALA A 91 -31.86 -38.96 -25.40
N LYS A 92 -32.94 -39.16 -26.16
CA LYS A 92 -33.67 -40.43 -26.18
C LYS A 92 -32.80 -41.50 -26.82
N THR A 93 -32.44 -42.52 -26.07
CA THR A 93 -31.82 -43.74 -26.63
C THR A 93 -32.90 -44.60 -27.26
N GLU A 94 -33.03 -44.51 -28.59
CA GLU A 94 -33.74 -45.51 -29.40
C GLU A 94 -33.15 -46.91 -29.13
N PRO A 95 -33.97 -47.97 -28.96
CA PRO A 95 -33.47 -49.33 -28.76
C PRO A 95 -32.96 -49.91 -30.08
N TYR A 96 -31.64 -49.86 -30.30
CA TYR A 96 -31.01 -50.42 -31.50
C TYR A 96 -31.20 -51.95 -31.56
N VAL A 97 -31.99 -52.42 -32.52
CA VAL A 97 -32.25 -53.85 -32.72
C VAL A 97 -31.08 -54.48 -33.48
N HIS A 98 -30.29 -55.31 -32.79
CA HIS A 98 -29.29 -56.16 -33.45
C HIS A 98 -29.97 -57.27 -34.27
N SER A 99 -30.04 -57.09 -35.59
CA SER A 99 -30.49 -58.12 -36.53
C SER A 99 -29.45 -59.26 -36.63
N ALA A 100 -29.70 -60.35 -35.91
CA ALA A 100 -28.79 -61.49 -35.82
C ALA A 100 -28.90 -62.44 -37.03
N THR A 101 -28.27 -62.08 -38.15
CA THR A 101 -28.13 -62.94 -39.33
C THR A 101 -26.75 -62.81 -40.00
N ARG A 102 -25.74 -63.50 -39.46
CA ARG A 102 -24.62 -64.07 -40.23
C ARG A 102 -24.18 -65.42 -39.68
N ASP A 103 -23.68 -66.24 -40.59
CA ASP A 103 -23.62 -67.70 -40.47
C ASP A 103 -22.52 -68.22 -39.55
N ARG A 104 -22.69 -69.49 -39.14
CA ARG A 104 -21.64 -70.26 -38.46
C ARG A 104 -20.62 -70.76 -39.48
N GLU A 105 -19.36 -70.37 -39.32
CA GLU A 105 -18.23 -71.21 -39.73
C GLU A 105 -17.36 -71.56 -38.52
N VAL A 106 -16.85 -72.79 -38.51
CA VAL A 106 -16.11 -73.36 -37.37
C VAL A 106 -14.61 -73.22 -37.61
N PHE A 107 -13.95 -72.39 -36.80
CA PHE A 107 -12.49 -72.37 -36.72
C PHE A 107 -12.00 -73.16 -35.49
N GLY A 108 -11.13 -74.14 -35.74
CA GLY A 108 -10.53 -74.98 -34.70
C GLY A 108 -9.41 -74.27 -33.90
N PRO A 109 -8.93 -74.90 -32.81
CA PRO A 109 -8.01 -74.28 -31.85
C PRO A 109 -6.57 -74.17 -32.38
N GLY A 110 -6.32 -73.18 -33.24
CA GLY A 110 -4.98 -72.77 -33.66
C GLY A 110 -4.32 -71.84 -32.64
N PHE A 111 -3.76 -72.38 -31.56
CA PHE A 111 -3.00 -71.59 -30.58
C PHE A 111 -1.72 -71.01 -31.20
N ARG A 112 -1.79 -69.75 -31.64
CA ARG A 112 -0.66 -69.00 -32.21
C ARG A 112 -0.17 -67.96 -31.22
N THR A 113 0.91 -68.26 -30.50
CA THR A 113 1.53 -67.33 -29.53
C THR A 113 2.15 -66.14 -30.27
N LEU A 114 1.41 -65.05 -30.39
CA LEU A 114 1.88 -63.77 -30.92
C LEU A 114 2.37 -62.90 -29.77
N GLY A 115 3.69 -62.71 -29.67
CA GLY A 115 4.29 -61.77 -28.73
C GLY A 115 4.15 -60.34 -29.24
N THR A 116 3.07 -59.65 -28.85
CA THR A 116 2.96 -58.20 -29.02
C THR A 116 3.71 -57.49 -27.90
N GLN A 117 4.81 -56.81 -28.24
CA GLN A 117 5.39 -55.80 -27.35
C GLN A 117 4.41 -54.62 -27.28
N THR A 118 4.00 -54.22 -26.06
CA THR A 118 3.12 -53.06 -25.88
C THR A 118 3.92 -51.77 -25.99
N ASP A 119 3.39 -50.78 -26.72
CA ASP A 119 3.92 -49.41 -26.73
C ASP A 119 3.68 -48.68 -25.39
N TYR A 120 2.82 -49.25 -24.54
CA TYR A 120 2.48 -48.81 -23.19
C TYR A 120 3.29 -49.58 -22.13
N ARG A 121 3.54 -48.94 -20.98
CA ARG A 121 4.12 -49.60 -19.79
C ARG A 121 3.11 -50.55 -19.12
N ASP A 122 3.61 -51.54 -18.39
CA ASP A 122 2.77 -52.48 -17.61
C ASP A 122 1.75 -51.78 -16.69
N GLY A 123 2.10 -50.62 -16.12
CA GLY A 123 1.20 -49.83 -15.28
C GLY A 123 0.11 -49.03 -16.02
N GLU A 124 0.16 -48.98 -17.35
CA GLU A 124 -0.85 -48.36 -18.22
C GLU A 124 -1.77 -49.41 -18.85
N ALA A 125 -1.33 -50.68 -18.90
CA ALA A 125 -2.11 -51.83 -19.39
C ALA A 125 -3.11 -52.40 -18.35
N GLN A 126 -3.40 -51.67 -17.27
CA GLN A 126 -4.27 -52.13 -16.18
C GLN A 126 -5.76 -51.97 -16.52
N THR A 127 -6.26 -52.82 -17.43
CA THR A 127 -7.69 -52.97 -17.70
C THR A 127 -8.42 -53.60 -16.51
N ASP A 128 -9.73 -53.36 -16.40
CA ASP A 128 -10.60 -54.10 -15.47
C ASP A 128 -10.49 -55.63 -15.69
N PRO A 129 -10.62 -56.46 -14.63
CA PRO A 129 -10.60 -57.92 -14.77
C PRO A 129 -11.69 -58.40 -15.72
N TYR A 130 -11.31 -59.16 -16.76
CA TYR A 130 -12.21 -59.64 -17.81
C TYR A 130 -13.40 -60.42 -17.23
N SER A 131 -14.60 -59.88 -17.43
CA SER A 131 -15.88 -60.51 -17.11
C SER A 131 -16.45 -61.23 -18.34
N PRO A 132 -16.68 -62.56 -18.27
CA PRO A 132 -17.23 -63.30 -19.40
C PRO A 132 -18.72 -63.03 -19.61
N GLU A 133 -19.17 -63.12 -20.86
CA GLU A 133 -20.59 -63.05 -21.23
C GLU A 133 -21.39 -64.18 -20.58
N TYR A 134 -22.65 -63.88 -20.23
CA TYR A 134 -23.55 -64.81 -19.53
C TYR A 134 -24.95 -64.81 -20.15
N VAL A 135 -25.67 -65.93 -20.02
CA VAL A 135 -27.05 -66.08 -20.51
C VAL A 135 -27.99 -66.37 -19.35
N VAL A 136 -28.99 -65.51 -19.14
CA VAL A 136 -29.97 -65.65 -18.05
C VAL A 136 -31.19 -66.44 -18.53
N ARG A 137 -31.64 -67.45 -17.76
CA ARG A 137 -32.95 -68.08 -18.00
C ARG A 137 -34.07 -67.15 -17.55
N GLY A 138 -35.06 -66.93 -18.41
CA GLY A 138 -36.25 -66.16 -18.07
C GLY A 138 -36.97 -66.74 -16.85
N GLY A 139 -37.17 -65.91 -15.82
CA GLY A 139 -37.87 -66.29 -14.57
C GLY A 139 -37.16 -65.81 -13.29
N SER A 140 -35.84 -65.70 -13.28
CA SER A 140 -35.09 -65.17 -12.13
C SER A 140 -33.79 -64.46 -12.53
N VAL A 141 -33.51 -63.32 -11.89
CA VAL A 141 -32.26 -62.59 -12.04
C VAL A 141 -31.34 -62.95 -10.86
N PRO A 142 -30.19 -63.61 -11.08
CA PRO A 142 -29.29 -63.98 -9.99
C PRO A 142 -28.63 -62.74 -9.33
N GLU A 143 -28.44 -62.78 -8.01
CA GLU A 143 -28.01 -61.62 -7.21
C GLU A 143 -26.73 -60.95 -7.72
N LEU A 144 -25.76 -61.74 -8.20
CA LEU A 144 -24.47 -61.25 -8.69
C LEU A 144 -24.62 -60.22 -9.82
N LEU A 145 -25.67 -60.34 -10.65
CA LEU A 145 -25.92 -59.37 -11.73
C LEU A 145 -26.48 -58.04 -11.20
N THR A 146 -27.14 -58.05 -10.04
CA THR A 146 -27.54 -56.80 -9.35
C THR A 146 -26.34 -56.06 -8.73
N LEU A 147 -25.17 -56.69 -8.69
CA LEU A 147 -23.91 -56.13 -8.19
C LEU A 147 -22.90 -55.81 -9.29
N ALA A 148 -23.28 -55.93 -10.57
CA ALA A 148 -22.38 -55.67 -11.72
C ALA A 148 -21.89 -54.20 -11.84
N THR A 149 -22.44 -53.29 -11.03
CA THR A 149 -21.94 -51.92 -10.87
C THR A 149 -20.69 -51.83 -9.97
N LEU A 150 -20.45 -52.83 -9.12
CA LEU A 150 -19.25 -52.92 -8.28
C LEU A 150 -18.10 -53.50 -9.12
N THR A 151 -17.06 -52.69 -9.30
CA THR A 151 -15.89 -53.01 -10.15
C THR A 151 -14.60 -52.74 -9.37
N TRP A 152 -13.45 -53.21 -9.88
CA TRP A 152 -12.18 -53.07 -9.16
C TRP A 152 -11.81 -51.60 -8.97
N GLY A 153 -11.53 -51.18 -7.73
CA GLY A 153 -11.35 -49.76 -7.39
C GLY A 153 -12.64 -48.92 -7.38
N ARG A 154 -13.80 -49.51 -7.67
CA ARG A 154 -15.15 -48.93 -7.61
C ARG A 154 -16.07 -49.84 -6.77
N GLY A 155 -15.73 -49.98 -5.49
CA GLY A 155 -16.47 -50.82 -4.54
C GLY A 155 -16.04 -52.30 -4.49
N LEU A 156 -14.89 -52.64 -5.07
CA LEU A 156 -14.13 -53.87 -4.78
C LEU A 156 -12.65 -53.54 -4.53
N PRO A 157 -12.00 -54.12 -3.51
CA PRO A 157 -12.55 -55.07 -2.52
C PRO A 157 -13.59 -54.42 -1.59
N ALA A 158 -14.65 -55.17 -1.28
CA ALA A 158 -15.85 -54.63 -0.62
C ALA A 158 -15.56 -54.15 0.82
N GLY A 159 -15.83 -52.87 1.08
CA GLY A 159 -15.86 -52.27 2.40
C GLY A 159 -17.23 -52.42 3.09
N LEU A 160 -17.31 -51.96 4.34
CA LEU A 160 -18.53 -52.05 5.16
C LEU A 160 -19.76 -51.44 4.47
N ALA A 161 -19.60 -50.29 3.82
CA ALA A 161 -20.70 -49.62 3.11
C ALA A 161 -21.22 -50.45 1.90
N GLU A 162 -20.35 -51.15 1.17
CA GLU A 162 -20.80 -52.06 0.11
C GLU A 162 -21.51 -53.30 0.67
N VAL A 163 -21.03 -53.85 1.79
CA VAL A 163 -21.71 -54.97 2.48
C VAL A 163 -23.10 -54.55 2.96
N GLU A 164 -23.21 -53.40 3.64
CA GLU A 164 -24.49 -52.83 4.06
C GLU A 164 -25.44 -52.57 2.88
N MET A 165 -24.92 -52.13 1.72
CA MET A 165 -25.72 -51.95 0.49
C MET A 165 -26.24 -53.29 -0.05
N ILE A 166 -25.41 -54.34 -0.04
CA ILE A 166 -25.79 -55.70 -0.46
C ILE A 166 -26.84 -56.29 0.47
N GLU A 167 -26.69 -56.10 1.79
CA GLU A 167 -27.63 -56.57 2.80
C GLU A 167 -28.98 -55.83 2.69
N ARG A 168 -28.97 -54.49 2.58
CA ARG A 168 -30.17 -53.69 2.30
C ARG A 168 -30.89 -54.14 1.01
N ALA A 169 -30.14 -54.46 -0.05
CA ALA A 169 -30.72 -54.98 -1.30
C ALA A 169 -31.35 -56.38 -1.13
N ARG A 170 -30.79 -57.23 -0.26
CA ARG A 170 -31.38 -58.53 0.12
C ARG A 170 -32.63 -58.37 0.96
N GLU A 171 -32.60 -57.53 1.98
CA GLU A 171 -33.77 -57.22 2.82
C GLU A 171 -34.92 -56.66 1.97
N LYS A 172 -34.63 -55.75 1.04
CA LYS A 172 -35.62 -55.22 0.09
C LYS A 172 -36.24 -56.33 -0.76
N ARG A 173 -35.44 -57.19 -1.39
CA ARG A 173 -35.94 -58.31 -2.21
C ARG A 173 -36.73 -59.34 -1.39
N ALA A 174 -36.32 -59.62 -0.15
CA ALA A 174 -37.06 -60.48 0.77
C ALA A 174 -38.42 -59.87 1.16
N TRP A 175 -38.46 -58.55 1.43
CA TRP A 175 -39.70 -57.83 1.71
C TRP A 175 -40.61 -57.72 0.47
N GLU A 176 -40.07 -57.50 -0.73
CA GLU A 176 -40.84 -57.47 -1.99
C GLU A 176 -41.60 -58.79 -2.22
N ALA A 177 -41.03 -59.92 -1.81
CA ALA A 177 -41.68 -61.23 -1.84
C ALA A 177 -42.83 -61.38 -0.80
N THR A 178 -42.89 -60.54 0.24
CA THR A 178 -44.01 -60.52 1.20
C THR A 178 -45.20 -59.68 0.74
N LEU A 179 -45.10 -58.97 -0.38
CA LEU A 179 -46.11 -58.01 -0.82
C LEU A 179 -47.39 -58.71 -1.35
N PRO A 180 -48.60 -58.25 -0.98
CA PRO A 180 -49.86 -58.84 -1.43
C PRO A 180 -50.01 -58.90 -2.96
N PRO A 181 -50.69 -59.93 -3.51
CA PRO A 181 -50.99 -60.02 -4.94
C PRO A 181 -52.03 -58.97 -5.37
N MET A 182 -52.10 -58.69 -6.67
CA MET A 182 -52.90 -57.60 -7.24
C MET A 182 -54.38 -57.96 -7.52
N VAL A 183 -54.96 -58.92 -6.80
CA VAL A 183 -56.27 -59.52 -7.17
C VAL A 183 -57.47 -58.70 -6.66
N THR A 184 -57.34 -58.02 -5.51
CA THR A 184 -58.46 -57.27 -4.90
C THR A 184 -58.06 -55.83 -4.60
N ALA A 185 -58.98 -54.87 -4.79
CA ALA A 185 -58.74 -53.45 -4.49
C ALA A 185 -58.19 -53.20 -3.07
N LEU A 186 -58.67 -53.95 -2.07
CA LEU A 186 -58.15 -53.89 -0.69
C LEU A 186 -56.73 -54.44 -0.54
N GLN A 187 -56.33 -55.43 -1.34
CA GLN A 187 -54.95 -55.93 -1.38
C GLN A 187 -54.03 -54.92 -2.07
N ILE A 188 -54.47 -54.31 -3.18
CA ILE A 188 -53.74 -53.24 -3.88
C ILE A 188 -53.53 -52.03 -2.95
N ALA A 189 -54.56 -51.62 -2.20
CA ALA A 189 -54.46 -50.53 -1.22
C ALA A 189 -53.50 -50.86 -0.06
N LYS A 190 -53.49 -52.12 0.42
CA LYS A 190 -52.50 -52.59 1.41
C LYS A 190 -51.09 -52.60 0.82
N ARG A 191 -50.91 -53.10 -0.41
CA ARG A 191 -49.62 -53.13 -1.11
C ARG A 191 -49.05 -51.72 -1.28
N ARG A 192 -49.84 -50.75 -1.75
CA ARG A 192 -49.42 -49.33 -1.86
C ARG A 192 -48.94 -48.81 -0.50
N LYS A 193 -49.74 -48.94 0.56
CA LYS A 193 -49.33 -48.52 1.91
C LYS A 193 -48.03 -49.17 2.40
N MET A 194 -47.76 -50.43 2.01
CA MET A 194 -46.47 -51.07 2.29
C MET A 194 -45.33 -50.47 1.46
N MET A 195 -45.53 -50.24 0.15
CA MET A 195 -44.55 -49.55 -0.72
C MET A 195 -44.18 -48.18 -0.15
N ASP A 196 -45.18 -47.31 0.08
CA ASP A 196 -44.96 -45.97 0.64
C ASP A 196 -44.21 -46.04 1.99
N ALA A 197 -44.46 -47.07 2.81
CA ALA A 197 -43.83 -47.24 4.11
C ALA A 197 -42.39 -47.75 4.03
N MET A 198 -42.03 -48.52 2.99
CA MET A 198 -40.64 -48.91 2.74
C MET A 198 -39.86 -47.77 2.09
N GLU A 199 -40.45 -47.08 1.11
CA GLU A 199 -39.85 -45.89 0.49
C GLU A 199 -39.48 -44.84 1.53
N ARG A 200 -40.36 -44.53 2.49
CA ARG A 200 -40.04 -43.60 3.60
C ARG A 200 -38.86 -44.06 4.47
N LYS A 201 -38.61 -45.36 4.61
CA LYS A 201 -37.42 -45.89 5.31
C LYS A 201 -36.16 -45.72 4.47
N GLU A 202 -36.23 -46.01 3.16
CA GLU A 202 -35.11 -45.77 2.23
C GLU A 202 -34.74 -44.29 2.16
N TRP A 203 -35.74 -43.39 2.14
CA TRP A 203 -35.52 -41.94 2.23
C TRP A 203 -34.88 -41.53 3.56
N ALA A 204 -35.42 -41.99 4.71
CA ALA A 204 -34.85 -41.67 6.02
C ALA A 204 -33.41 -42.18 6.20
N PHE A 205 -33.09 -43.34 5.63
CA PHE A 205 -31.72 -43.88 5.65
C PHE A 205 -30.77 -43.05 4.78
N ARG A 206 -31.18 -42.63 3.57
CA ARG A 206 -30.40 -41.72 2.73
C ARG A 206 -30.18 -40.37 3.39
N GLU A 207 -31.19 -39.85 4.09
CA GLU A 207 -31.05 -38.59 4.83
C GLU A 207 -29.97 -38.71 5.93
N GLN A 208 -29.88 -39.85 6.62
CA GLN A 208 -28.81 -40.12 7.60
C GLN A 208 -27.42 -40.29 6.95
N GLU A 209 -27.32 -40.86 5.74
CA GLU A 209 -26.06 -40.89 4.98
C GLU A 209 -25.64 -39.46 4.59
N ILE A 210 -26.59 -38.63 4.15
CA ILE A 210 -26.39 -37.22 3.80
C ILE A 210 -26.00 -36.39 5.03
N GLU A 211 -26.67 -36.58 6.17
CA GLU A 211 -26.39 -35.91 7.44
C GLU A 211 -24.95 -36.18 7.90
N LYS A 212 -24.53 -37.45 7.99
CA LYS A 212 -23.14 -37.84 8.32
C LYS A 212 -22.11 -37.20 7.39
N LEU A 213 -22.40 -37.11 6.09
CA LEU A 213 -21.52 -36.45 5.11
C LEU A 213 -21.49 -34.92 5.29
N GLN A 214 -22.60 -34.30 5.71
CA GLN A 214 -22.64 -32.88 6.07
C GLN A 214 -21.88 -32.61 7.37
N GLU A 215 -22.05 -33.43 8.40
CA GLU A 215 -21.30 -33.35 9.67
C GLU A 215 -19.79 -33.43 9.45
N ALA A 216 -19.32 -34.41 8.68
CA ALA A 216 -17.90 -34.58 8.36
C ALA A 216 -17.33 -33.36 7.60
N ARG A 217 -18.10 -32.79 6.65
CA ARG A 217 -17.72 -31.55 5.96
C ARG A 217 -17.70 -30.35 6.92
N LEU A 218 -18.67 -30.27 7.83
CA LEU A 218 -18.80 -29.20 8.83
C LEU A 218 -17.67 -29.25 9.86
N GLU A 219 -17.22 -30.44 10.26
CA GLU A 219 -16.00 -30.62 11.05
C GLU A 219 -14.74 -30.10 10.35
N VAL A 220 -14.56 -30.42 9.06
CA VAL A 220 -13.42 -29.93 8.28
C VAL A 220 -13.49 -28.40 8.17
N LEU A 221 -14.67 -27.82 7.94
CA LEU A 221 -14.87 -26.36 7.93
C LEU A 221 -14.57 -25.73 9.29
N LYS A 222 -15.00 -26.32 10.42
CA LYS A 222 -14.63 -25.87 11.78
C LYS A 222 -13.10 -25.84 11.96
N LYS A 223 -12.40 -26.91 11.58
CA LYS A 223 -10.93 -27.04 11.66
C LYS A 223 -10.21 -26.02 10.76
N LEU A 224 -10.77 -25.69 9.60
CA LEU A 224 -10.23 -24.64 8.71
C LEU A 224 -10.50 -23.21 9.24
N LEU A 225 -11.63 -22.97 9.90
CA LEU A 225 -11.93 -21.69 10.54
C LEU A 225 -11.06 -21.46 11.78
N GLN A 226 -10.83 -22.49 12.60
CA GLN A 226 -9.88 -22.45 13.72
C GLN A 226 -8.48 -22.03 13.24
N ARG A 227 -7.92 -22.73 12.25
CA ARG A 227 -6.63 -22.39 11.63
C ARG A 227 -6.57 -20.97 11.05
N ARG A 228 -7.69 -20.46 10.50
CA ARG A 228 -7.75 -19.07 10.01
C ARG A 228 -7.64 -18.08 11.16
N VAL A 229 -8.37 -18.31 12.27
CA VAL A 229 -8.33 -17.45 13.46
C VAL A 229 -6.98 -17.55 14.17
N GLU A 230 -6.40 -18.73 14.28
CA GLU A 230 -5.03 -18.96 14.79
C GLU A 230 -4.00 -18.13 13.99
N ASN A 231 -4.01 -18.23 12.66
CA ASN A 231 -3.13 -17.46 11.78
C ASN A 231 -3.35 -15.94 11.89
N GLN A 232 -4.60 -15.48 12.12
CA GLN A 232 -4.89 -14.06 12.33
C GLN A 232 -4.36 -13.58 13.68
N ASN A 233 -4.61 -14.32 14.76
CA ASN A 233 -4.10 -14.04 16.10
C ASN A 233 -2.57 -14.00 16.13
N GLU A 234 -1.89 -14.89 15.39
CA GLU A 234 -0.43 -14.85 15.23
C GLU A 234 0.08 -13.56 14.56
N LEU A 235 -0.63 -13.06 13.54
CA LEU A 235 -0.27 -11.82 12.85
C LEU A 235 -0.53 -10.59 13.73
N ASP A 236 -1.62 -10.60 14.49
CA ASP A 236 -1.96 -9.51 15.41
C ASP A 236 -1.08 -9.50 16.66
N ALA A 237 -0.64 -10.66 17.15
CA ALA A 237 0.42 -10.73 18.17
C ALA A 237 1.73 -10.09 17.69
N LYS A 238 2.20 -10.47 16.48
CA LYS A 238 3.44 -9.90 15.89
C LYS A 238 3.33 -8.37 15.71
N ARG A 239 2.17 -7.86 15.28
CA ARG A 239 1.89 -6.41 15.20
C ARG A 239 1.93 -5.71 16.56
N LEU A 240 1.42 -6.35 17.61
CA LEU A 240 1.47 -5.83 18.98
C LEU A 240 2.89 -5.84 19.53
N ASP A 241 3.68 -6.87 19.25
CA ASP A 241 5.10 -6.97 19.63
C ASP A 241 5.95 -5.90 18.92
N ASP A 242 5.77 -5.70 17.61
CA ASP A 242 6.43 -4.64 16.84
C ASP A 242 6.10 -3.23 17.41
N HIS A 243 4.82 -3.00 17.70
CA HIS A 243 4.36 -1.75 18.31
C HIS A 243 4.95 -1.55 19.71
N TRP A 244 4.97 -2.60 20.54
CA TRP A 244 5.57 -2.59 21.87
C TRP A 244 7.08 -2.31 21.81
N HIS A 245 7.81 -2.97 20.91
CA HIS A 245 9.24 -2.74 20.70
C HIS A 245 9.53 -1.29 20.27
N ASN A 246 8.69 -0.70 19.42
CA ASN A 246 8.88 0.68 18.97
C ASN A 246 8.58 1.70 20.08
N HIS A 247 7.55 1.50 20.91
CA HIS A 247 7.32 2.30 22.11
C HIS A 247 8.43 2.13 23.16
N GLN A 248 8.95 0.92 23.34
CA GLN A 248 10.05 0.63 24.26
C GLN A 248 11.36 1.30 23.81
N LYS A 249 11.70 1.30 22.51
CA LYS A 249 12.81 2.08 21.95
C LYS A 249 12.64 3.59 22.21
N ALA A 250 11.48 4.15 21.88
CA ALA A 250 11.19 5.58 22.09
C ALA A 250 11.22 5.98 23.58
N LYS A 251 10.86 5.07 24.49
CA LYS A 251 10.99 5.22 25.94
C LYS A 251 12.46 5.17 26.38
N GLU A 252 13.25 4.25 25.85
CA GLU A 252 14.69 4.16 26.11
C GLU A 252 15.46 5.39 25.61
N GLU A 253 15.09 5.96 24.47
CA GLU A 253 15.66 7.23 23.97
C GLU A 253 15.34 8.41 24.91
N LYS A 254 14.10 8.49 25.41
CA LYS A 254 13.72 9.47 26.43
C LYS A 254 14.51 9.27 27.73
N ILE A 255 14.72 8.03 28.16
CA ILE A 255 15.56 7.70 29.33
C ILE A 255 17.03 8.09 29.08
N LYS A 256 17.60 7.82 27.89
CA LYS A 256 18.97 8.21 27.52
C LYS A 256 19.14 9.74 27.54
N LYS A 257 18.15 10.50 27.06
CA LYS A 257 18.11 11.98 27.16
C LYS A 257 18.11 12.43 28.62
N ILE A 258 17.19 11.91 29.45
CA ILE A 258 17.11 12.21 30.89
C ILE A 258 18.42 11.87 31.63
N GLN A 259 19.06 10.74 31.32
CA GLN A 259 20.36 10.36 31.89
C GLN A 259 21.49 11.30 31.45
N HIS A 260 21.49 11.73 30.19
CA HIS A 260 22.44 12.72 29.68
C HIS A 260 22.27 14.08 30.39
N ASP A 261 21.03 14.56 30.49
CA ASP A 261 20.70 15.82 31.16
C ASP A 261 21.02 15.78 32.65
N TYR A 262 20.73 14.66 33.33
CA TYR A 262 21.16 14.42 34.71
C TYR A 262 22.68 14.46 34.85
N ALA A 263 23.43 13.79 33.98
CA ALA A 263 24.89 13.82 33.97
C ALA A 263 25.49 15.19 33.59
N LEU A 264 24.79 16.00 32.78
CA LEU A 264 25.13 17.40 32.52
C LEU A 264 24.85 18.27 33.75
N MET A 265 23.71 18.10 34.41
CA MET A 265 23.32 18.88 35.59
C MET A 265 24.19 18.56 36.80
N LEU A 266 24.55 17.29 37.03
CA LEU A 266 25.58 16.91 38.01
C LEU A 266 26.92 17.58 37.70
N ARG A 267 27.40 17.52 36.45
CA ARG A 267 28.66 18.19 36.06
C ARG A 267 28.58 19.71 36.25
N LYS A 268 27.46 20.36 35.92
CA LYS A 268 27.21 21.78 36.18
C LYS A 268 27.21 22.10 37.68
N LEU A 269 26.59 21.27 38.52
CA LEU A 269 26.55 21.43 39.97
C LEU A 269 27.94 21.25 40.60
N ILE A 270 28.69 20.23 40.21
CA ILE A 270 30.07 19.98 40.66
C ILE A 270 31.01 21.12 40.20
N ALA A 271 30.82 21.65 38.99
CA ALA A 271 31.57 22.80 38.52
C ALA A 271 31.23 24.08 39.31
N LYS A 272 29.96 24.29 39.69
CA LYS A 272 29.53 25.41 40.55
C LYS A 272 30.05 25.28 41.98
N SER A 273 29.95 24.11 42.61
CA SER A 273 30.43 23.92 43.99
C SER A 273 31.95 24.06 44.11
N LYS A 274 32.70 23.62 43.09
CA LYS A 274 34.15 23.90 42.98
C LYS A 274 34.48 25.37 42.69
N LYS A 275 33.61 26.11 41.99
CA LYS A 275 33.78 27.54 41.66
C LYS A 275 32.90 28.45 42.52
N ASN A 276 33.12 28.37 43.83
CA ASN A 276 32.53 29.18 44.92
C ASN A 276 31.10 28.86 45.34
N VAL A 277 30.96 28.19 46.48
CA VAL A 277 29.71 28.12 47.28
C VAL A 277 29.37 29.47 47.94
N VAL A 278 30.37 30.32 48.19
CA VAL A 278 30.26 31.51 49.08
C VAL A 278 30.12 32.83 48.29
N GLY A 279 29.94 32.78 46.97
CA GLY A 279 29.65 33.96 46.13
C GLY A 279 30.75 35.02 46.00
N LYS A 280 31.91 34.84 46.64
CA LYS A 280 33.06 35.75 46.53
C LYS A 280 33.76 35.54 45.19
N LEU A 281 34.05 36.63 44.48
CA LEU A 281 34.94 36.61 43.31
C LEU A 281 36.39 36.50 43.79
N GLU A 282 37.01 35.34 43.58
CA GLU A 282 38.43 35.16 43.84
C GLU A 282 39.27 35.94 42.82
N ARG A 283 40.37 36.55 43.27
CA ARG A 283 41.31 37.27 42.40
C ARG A 283 42.13 36.24 41.59
N ARG A 284 42.38 36.53 40.32
CA ARG A 284 43.15 35.66 39.41
C ARG A 284 44.55 35.36 39.97
N ASP A 285 44.79 34.10 40.36
CA ASP A 285 46.09 33.62 40.83
C ASP A 285 47.01 33.32 39.63
N ILE A 286 47.77 34.34 39.21
CA ILE A 286 48.71 34.26 38.09
C ILE A 286 49.67 33.06 38.24
N ILE A 287 50.16 32.79 39.45
CA ILE A 287 51.09 31.68 39.69
C ILE A 287 50.44 30.32 39.38
N LYS A 288 49.18 30.11 39.77
CA LYS A 288 48.45 28.84 39.48
C LYS A 288 48.21 28.68 37.98
N ASP A 289 47.83 29.77 37.31
CA ASP A 289 47.63 29.78 35.86
C ASP A 289 48.91 29.45 35.07
N TYR A 290 50.09 29.83 35.57
CA TYR A 290 51.36 29.46 34.94
C TYR A 290 51.88 28.08 35.34
N THR A 291 51.36 27.45 36.40
CA THR A 291 51.64 26.03 36.72
C THR A 291 50.69 25.05 36.03
N ASP A 292 49.42 25.42 35.79
CA ASP A 292 48.46 24.60 35.07
C ASP A 292 48.56 24.84 33.56
N PHE A 293 49.17 23.91 32.81
CA PHE A 293 49.22 23.96 31.34
C PHE A 293 47.83 23.93 30.66
N GLY A 294 46.78 23.53 31.39
CA GLY A 294 45.38 23.64 30.96
C GLY A 294 44.71 24.98 31.25
N SER A 295 45.44 25.99 31.74
CA SER A 295 44.89 27.33 32.01
C SER A 295 44.68 28.13 30.72
N GLN A 296 43.90 29.22 30.82
CA GLN A 296 43.68 30.17 29.71
C GLN A 296 44.96 30.85 29.19
N THR A 297 46.09 30.72 29.91
CA THR A 297 47.36 31.38 29.56
C THR A 297 48.16 30.58 28.54
N TYR A 298 48.02 29.26 28.53
CA TYR A 298 48.61 28.35 27.55
C TYR A 298 47.57 27.79 26.57
N ALA A 299 46.35 27.55 27.04
CA ALA A 299 45.22 27.02 26.27
C ALA A 299 44.01 27.97 26.32
N PRO A 300 44.08 29.15 25.67
CA PRO A 300 42.94 30.06 25.59
C PRO A 300 41.74 29.40 24.88
N LEU A 301 40.54 29.61 25.42
CA LEU A 301 39.31 29.11 24.82
C LEU A 301 38.90 30.03 23.66
N SER A 302 38.40 29.48 22.56
CA SER A 302 37.89 30.28 21.43
C SER A 302 36.84 31.31 21.84
N LYS A 303 36.02 31.00 22.86
CA LYS A 303 35.02 31.92 23.44
C LYS A 303 35.59 33.15 24.15
N THR A 304 36.89 33.18 24.48
CA THR A 304 37.55 34.39 25.01
C THR A 304 38.16 35.28 23.92
N GLY A 305 38.21 34.84 22.65
CA GLY A 305 38.65 35.63 21.49
C GLY A 305 40.13 36.03 21.44
N TYR A 306 40.82 36.04 22.58
CA TYR A 306 42.21 36.43 22.72
C TYR A 306 43.15 35.23 22.51
N PHE A 307 43.91 35.26 21.42
CA PHE A 307 44.95 34.30 21.07
C PHE A 307 46.28 35.05 20.85
N PRO A 308 47.31 34.83 21.67
CA PRO A 308 48.61 35.52 21.52
C PRO A 308 49.26 35.27 20.15
N ASP A 309 49.22 34.02 19.67
CA ASP A 309 50.00 33.58 18.51
C ASP A 309 49.37 33.95 17.15
N ASN A 310 48.12 34.42 17.13
CA ASN A 310 47.39 34.77 15.88
C ASN A 310 48.06 35.87 15.04
N HIS A 311 49.01 36.62 15.62
CA HIS A 311 49.77 37.67 14.93
C HIS A 311 51.29 37.42 15.03
N SER A 312 51.72 36.19 15.33
CA SER A 312 53.13 35.81 15.47
C SER A 312 53.94 36.13 14.20
N GLU A 313 53.35 35.93 13.02
CA GLU A 313 53.94 36.27 11.72
C GLU A 313 54.31 37.76 11.59
N HIS A 314 53.60 38.69 12.23
CA HIS A 314 53.92 40.13 12.19
C HIS A 314 55.22 40.48 12.95
N TYR A 315 55.75 39.55 13.75
CA TYR A 315 57.03 39.70 14.45
C TYR A 315 58.18 38.93 13.77
N VAL A 316 57.92 38.27 12.63
CA VAL A 316 58.95 37.61 11.80
C VAL A 316 59.59 38.66 10.89
N VAL A 317 60.69 39.25 11.36
CA VAL A 317 61.36 40.37 10.68
C VAL A 317 62.31 39.88 9.58
N GLU A 318 61.77 39.56 8.41
CA GLU A 318 62.56 39.29 7.19
C GLU A 318 63.14 40.58 6.60
N ASN A 319 64.17 41.14 7.24
CA ASN A 319 64.82 42.37 6.78
C ASN A 319 65.98 42.07 5.81
N PHE A 320 65.98 42.73 4.64
CA PHE A 320 67.11 42.74 3.69
C PHE A 320 68.45 43.05 4.37
N TYR A 321 68.42 44.01 5.31
CA TYR A 321 69.55 44.47 6.12
C TYR A 321 70.14 43.43 7.09
N LEU A 322 69.41 42.35 7.39
CA LEU A 322 69.89 41.27 8.28
C LEU A 322 70.25 40.01 7.48
N ASN A 323 69.50 39.74 6.41
CA ASN A 323 69.65 38.53 5.61
C ASN A 323 70.72 38.64 4.51
N THR A 324 71.17 39.86 4.17
CA THR A 324 72.10 40.12 3.05
C THR A 324 73.34 40.86 3.52
N PHE A 325 74.54 40.42 3.11
CA PHE A 325 75.79 41.11 3.46
C PHE A 325 75.85 42.57 2.98
N ALA A 326 75.33 42.85 1.78
CA ALA A 326 75.19 44.22 1.28
C ALA A 326 74.30 45.09 2.20
N GLY A 327 73.15 44.54 2.61
CA GLY A 327 72.25 45.20 3.56
C GLY A 327 72.87 45.39 4.95
N LEU A 328 73.70 44.45 5.44
CA LEU A 328 74.46 44.65 6.69
C LEU A 328 75.45 45.82 6.57
N CYS A 329 76.13 45.97 5.42
CA CYS A 329 77.03 47.10 5.17
C CYS A 329 76.28 48.43 5.01
N GLU A 330 75.11 48.43 4.36
CA GLU A 330 74.22 49.60 4.29
C GLU A 330 73.71 50.01 5.67
N LEU A 331 73.37 49.06 6.53
CA LEU A 331 72.95 49.32 7.90
C LEU A 331 74.11 49.83 8.75
N GLU A 332 75.31 49.24 8.64
CA GLU A 332 76.54 49.74 9.27
C GLU A 332 76.83 51.19 8.86
N ALA A 333 76.76 51.51 7.57
CA ALA A 333 76.95 52.86 7.04
C ALA A 333 75.82 53.85 7.43
N SER A 334 74.62 53.35 7.77
CA SER A 334 73.51 54.16 8.27
C SER A 334 73.66 54.53 9.76
N LEU A 335 74.47 53.79 10.52
CA LEU A 335 74.72 54.05 11.93
C LEU A 335 75.79 55.16 12.08
N PRO A 336 75.54 56.22 12.88
CA PRO A 336 76.52 57.28 13.06
C PRO A 336 77.74 56.77 13.84
N ASP A 337 78.94 57.27 13.50
CA ASP A 337 80.24 56.87 14.06
C ASP A 337 80.29 56.72 15.59
N SER A 338 79.43 57.42 16.33
CA SER A 338 79.28 57.26 17.79
C SER A 338 78.79 55.88 18.26
N VAL A 339 78.29 55.04 17.36
CA VAL A 339 77.84 53.66 17.64
C VAL A 339 78.97 52.65 17.36
N THR A 340 79.74 52.86 16.30
CA THR A 340 80.87 52.01 15.90
C THR A 340 82.17 52.38 16.62
N GLN A 341 82.34 53.65 17.02
CA GLN A 341 83.52 54.18 17.71
C GLN A 341 83.16 54.69 19.12
N LEU A 342 83.76 54.08 20.15
CA LEU A 342 83.46 54.38 21.56
C LEU A 342 84.05 55.73 22.04
N THR A 343 83.38 56.85 21.75
CA THR A 343 83.76 58.15 22.32
C THR A 343 83.37 58.26 23.80
N ILE A 344 84.23 57.80 24.72
CA ILE A 344 84.01 57.85 26.17
C ILE A 344 84.05 59.31 26.68
N LYS A 345 82.90 59.99 26.62
CA LYS A 345 82.70 61.34 27.20
C LYS A 345 82.07 61.22 28.58
N ALA A 346 82.89 61.29 29.63
CA ALA A 346 82.41 61.28 31.01
C ALA A 346 81.36 62.39 31.26
N PRO A 347 80.18 62.07 31.83
CA PRO A 347 79.06 63.01 31.92
C PRO A 347 79.32 64.11 32.96
N LYS A 348 79.74 65.28 32.49
CA LYS A 348 79.86 66.49 33.35
C LYS A 348 78.49 66.87 33.93
N PRO A 349 78.34 67.05 35.25
CA PRO A 349 77.06 67.37 35.87
C PRO A 349 76.63 68.80 35.49
N LYS A 350 75.59 68.92 34.65
CA LYS A 350 75.15 70.22 34.09
C LYS A 350 74.79 71.29 35.13
N TYR A 351 74.42 70.89 36.36
CA TYR A 351 74.12 71.80 37.48
C TYR A 351 74.54 71.16 38.82
N THR A 352 75.44 71.79 39.57
CA THR A 352 75.92 71.35 40.89
C THR A 352 74.87 71.54 41.99
N THR A 353 74.08 72.61 41.90
CA THR A 353 72.91 72.90 42.74
C THR A 353 71.61 72.33 42.17
N THR A 354 70.63 72.19 43.07
CA THR A 354 69.24 71.81 42.78
C THR A 354 68.41 73.08 42.58
N LYS A 355 67.23 73.02 41.93
CA LYS A 355 66.34 74.20 41.74
C LYS A 355 65.98 74.92 43.05
N THR A 356 66.03 74.21 44.18
CA THR A 356 65.79 74.69 45.55
C THR A 356 67.08 75.13 46.28
N GLY A 357 68.17 75.43 45.57
CA GLY A 357 69.43 75.93 46.14
C GLY A 357 70.34 74.86 46.78
N TYR A 358 69.83 73.70 47.17
CA TYR A 358 70.63 72.65 47.82
C TYR A 358 71.69 72.02 46.89
N ILE A 359 72.91 71.85 47.41
CA ILE A 359 74.04 71.21 46.72
C ILE A 359 73.81 69.70 46.62
N LYS A 360 73.89 69.16 45.40
CA LYS A 360 73.69 67.71 45.11
C LYS A 360 74.84 66.88 45.68
N ARG A 361 74.55 65.62 46.02
CA ARG A 361 75.52 64.71 46.68
C ARG A 361 76.86 64.58 45.93
N SER A 362 76.84 64.55 44.60
CA SER A 362 78.05 64.52 43.75
C SER A 362 78.92 65.78 43.86
N ALA A 363 78.29 66.96 43.97
CA ALA A 363 78.98 68.24 44.05
C ALA A 363 79.39 68.63 45.50
N ARG A 364 79.01 67.86 46.52
CA ARG A 364 79.42 68.14 47.92
C ARG A 364 80.93 68.04 48.08
N LEU A 365 81.54 66.99 47.53
CA LEU A 365 82.99 66.79 47.57
C LEU A 365 83.73 67.95 46.87
N GLU A 366 83.22 68.45 45.74
CA GLU A 366 83.79 69.61 45.04
C GLU A 366 83.71 70.89 45.88
N VAL A 367 82.58 71.13 46.58
CA VAL A 367 82.41 72.29 47.47
C VAL A 367 83.25 72.15 48.76
N GLU A 368 83.41 70.94 49.28
CA GLU A 368 84.29 70.66 50.43
C GLU A 368 85.77 70.83 50.03
N LEU A 369 86.18 70.33 48.86
CA LEU A 369 87.51 70.58 48.29
C LEU A 369 87.75 72.07 48.01
N ALA A 370 86.75 72.82 47.53
CA ALA A 370 86.87 74.27 47.34
C ALA A 370 87.05 75.01 48.68
N LYS A 371 86.30 74.64 49.73
CA LYS A 371 86.47 75.18 51.09
C LYS A 371 87.82 74.81 51.70
N VAL A 372 88.28 73.58 51.50
CA VAL A 372 89.62 73.12 51.92
C VAL A 372 90.71 73.87 51.15
N HIS A 373 90.55 74.12 49.85
CA HIS A 373 91.47 74.91 49.04
C HIS A 373 91.53 76.37 49.52
N GLN A 374 90.38 77.00 49.81
CA GLN A 374 90.32 78.33 50.42
C GLN A 374 91.01 78.35 51.80
N ALA A 375 90.72 77.40 52.68
CA ALA A 375 91.35 77.28 53.98
C ALA A 375 92.86 76.99 53.90
N LEU A 376 93.34 76.31 52.85
CA LEU A 376 94.76 76.10 52.57
C LEU A 376 95.42 77.35 51.99
N LEU A 377 94.75 78.12 51.13
CA LEU A 377 95.22 79.43 50.67
C LEU A 377 95.33 80.42 51.84
N GLU A 378 94.32 80.47 52.72
CA GLU A 378 94.39 81.26 53.95
C GLU A 378 95.54 80.82 54.86
N LYS A 379 95.75 79.52 55.05
CA LYS A 379 96.88 78.99 55.84
C LYS A 379 98.24 79.21 55.18
N LYS A 380 98.29 79.33 53.85
CA LYS A 380 99.51 79.65 53.08
C LYS A 380 99.82 81.15 53.12
N ASN A 381 98.79 82.01 53.19
CA ASN A 381 98.92 83.46 53.24
C ASN A 381 99.08 83.99 54.69
N LYS A 382 98.75 83.20 55.71
CA LYS A 382 99.00 83.51 57.13
C LYS A 382 100.44 83.19 57.52
N VAL A 383 101.28 84.22 57.54
CA VAL A 383 102.65 84.17 58.11
C VAL A 383 102.58 83.73 59.58
N LYS A 384 103.50 82.84 60.00
CA LYS A 384 103.56 82.37 61.39
C LYS A 384 104.24 83.40 62.30
N GLU A 385 103.46 84.21 62.99
CA GLU A 385 103.98 85.05 64.07
C GLU A 385 104.34 84.22 65.32
N PRO A 386 105.44 84.56 66.03
CA PRO A 386 105.88 83.82 67.21
C PRO A 386 105.03 84.17 68.44
N LYS A 387 104.51 83.13 69.13
CA LYS A 387 103.78 83.32 70.39
C LYS A 387 104.68 83.94 71.47
N LYS A 388 104.22 85.02 72.10
CA LYS A 388 104.78 85.60 73.33
C LYS A 388 103.70 85.67 74.44
N PRO A 389 104.08 85.72 75.73
CA PRO A 389 103.23 85.21 76.80
C PRO A 389 102.13 86.16 77.29
N LEU A 390 101.11 85.58 77.91
CA LEU A 390 99.96 86.27 78.48
C LEU A 390 100.37 87.19 79.65
N ARG A 391 99.83 88.42 79.67
CA ARG A 391 99.98 89.36 80.80
C ARG A 391 98.70 90.20 80.97
N PHE A 392 97.87 89.78 81.93
CA PHE A 392 96.76 90.47 82.60
C PHE A 392 95.83 91.44 81.82
N LEU A 393 94.61 90.95 81.58
CA LEU A 393 93.31 91.60 81.85
C LEU A 393 93.07 93.08 81.50
N GLU A 394 92.11 93.31 80.59
CA GLU A 394 90.95 94.16 80.91
C GLU A 394 89.65 93.51 80.35
N LYS A 395 88.47 94.03 80.70
CA LYS A 395 87.21 93.28 80.80
C LYS A 395 86.22 93.63 79.68
N VAL A 396 85.63 92.61 79.04
CA VAL A 396 84.46 92.75 78.14
C VAL A 396 83.43 91.68 78.49
N GLU A 397 82.28 92.09 79.03
CA GLU A 397 81.25 91.16 79.55
C GLU A 397 80.09 90.93 78.58
N LYS A 398 79.89 89.68 78.12
CA LYS A 398 78.63 89.11 77.61
C LYS A 398 78.66 87.58 77.70
N PRO A 399 77.50 86.90 77.75
CA PRO A 399 76.51 86.88 78.81
C PRO A 399 76.73 85.69 79.79
N ILE A 400 75.87 85.53 80.79
CA ILE A 400 75.98 84.46 81.82
C ILE A 400 75.91 83.06 81.19
N PRO A 401 76.94 82.20 81.31
CA PRO A 401 76.80 80.77 81.07
C PRO A 401 75.99 80.14 82.21
N ARG A 402 75.15 79.14 81.89
CA ARG A 402 74.41 78.38 82.91
C ARG A 402 75.40 77.77 83.92
N PRO A 403 75.08 77.72 85.22
CA PRO A 403 75.93 77.00 86.15
C PRO A 403 76.06 75.54 85.71
N PRO A 404 77.25 74.90 85.85
CA PRO A 404 77.31 73.44 85.81
C PRO A 404 76.35 72.91 86.88
N THR A 405 75.65 71.81 86.58
CA THR A 405 74.76 71.16 87.57
C THR A 405 75.55 70.91 88.86
N PRO A 406 75.03 71.33 90.03
CA PRO A 406 75.74 71.14 91.28
C PRO A 406 75.94 69.64 91.51
N ILE A 407 77.20 69.23 91.47
CA ILE A 407 77.60 67.89 91.89
C ILE A 407 77.47 67.89 93.41
N LEU A 408 76.43 67.23 93.91
CA LEU A 408 76.40 66.81 95.31
C LEU A 408 77.69 66.04 95.58
N GLN A 409 78.37 66.33 96.68
CA GLN A 409 79.31 65.36 97.22
C GLN A 409 78.46 64.14 97.59
N ASN A 410 78.68 63.01 96.91
CA ASN A 410 78.11 61.75 97.35
C ASN A 410 78.54 61.56 98.82
N PRO A 411 77.61 61.35 99.75
CA PRO A 411 77.97 61.04 101.13
C PRO A 411 78.66 59.66 101.19
N SER A 412 79.12 59.24 102.37
CA SER A 412 79.64 57.88 102.51
C SER A 412 78.52 56.87 102.26
N THR A 413 78.86 55.67 101.76
CA THR A 413 77.85 54.62 101.52
C THR A 413 77.07 54.23 102.78
N GLU A 414 77.66 54.43 103.96
CA GLU A 414 77.01 54.22 105.26
C GLU A 414 75.85 55.21 105.49
N GLU A 415 75.99 56.46 105.07
CA GLU A 415 74.93 57.47 105.15
C GLU A 415 73.83 57.22 104.10
N GLU A 416 74.19 56.78 102.87
CA GLU A 416 73.22 56.38 101.85
C GLU A 416 72.36 55.18 102.30
N GLU A 417 72.95 54.18 102.96
CA GLU A 417 72.22 53.03 103.51
C GLU A 417 71.25 53.45 104.63
N ILE A 418 71.64 54.39 105.49
CA ILE A 418 70.77 54.94 106.55
C ILE A 418 69.60 55.72 105.94
N GLU A 419 69.83 56.58 104.95
CA GLU A 419 68.75 57.31 104.26
C GLU A 419 67.79 56.36 103.55
N LEU A 420 68.30 55.32 102.88
CA LEU A 420 67.47 54.29 102.23
C LEU A 420 66.62 53.52 103.25
N ALA A 421 67.17 53.17 104.42
CA ALA A 421 66.42 52.53 105.49
C ALA A 421 65.28 53.44 106.04
N VAL A 422 65.56 54.73 106.25
CA VAL A 422 64.56 55.73 106.67
C VAL A 422 63.47 55.91 105.62
N ILE A 423 63.84 55.99 104.33
CA ILE A 423 62.89 56.08 103.21
C ILE A 423 62.00 54.82 103.15
N CYS A 424 62.54 53.63 103.40
CA CYS A 424 61.76 52.39 103.46
C CYS A 424 60.78 52.36 104.63
N LEU A 425 61.19 52.78 105.83
CA LEU A 425 60.28 52.95 106.98
C LEU A 425 59.16 53.97 106.67
N GLN A 426 59.50 55.11 106.06
CA GLN A 426 58.51 56.14 105.71
C GLN A 426 57.52 55.65 104.65
N LYS A 427 57.96 54.84 103.68
CA LYS A 427 57.09 54.17 102.70
C LYS A 427 56.15 53.16 103.37
N LEU A 428 56.65 52.34 104.29
CA LEU A 428 55.85 51.35 105.03
C LEU A 428 54.77 52.03 105.89
N LEU A 429 55.10 53.10 106.62
CA LEU A 429 54.14 53.84 107.43
C LEU A 429 53.06 54.52 106.57
N ARG A 430 53.42 55.14 105.45
CA ARG A 430 52.44 55.71 104.49
C ARG A 430 51.55 54.62 103.88
N GLY A 431 52.11 53.49 103.47
CA GLY A 431 51.35 52.35 102.95
C GLY A 431 50.37 51.79 103.97
N ARG A 432 50.78 51.68 105.25
CA ARG A 432 49.90 51.21 106.34
C ARG A 432 48.80 52.21 106.69
N ALA A 433 49.06 53.51 106.64
CA ALA A 433 48.03 54.53 106.82
C ALA A 433 46.96 54.46 105.72
N ILE A 434 47.37 54.33 104.45
CA ILE A 434 46.44 54.18 103.31
C ILE A 434 45.62 52.88 103.44
N GLN A 435 46.25 51.77 103.85
CA GLN A 435 45.54 50.51 104.12
C GLN A 435 44.47 50.69 105.21
N ASN A 436 44.80 51.34 106.33
CA ASN A 436 43.85 51.56 107.42
C ASN A 436 42.65 52.42 106.97
N MET A 437 42.87 53.52 106.24
CA MET A 437 41.77 54.32 105.69
C MET A 437 40.87 53.51 104.75
N MET A 438 41.45 52.69 103.86
CA MET A 438 40.69 51.78 102.98
C MET A 438 39.87 50.73 103.76
N PHE A 439 40.37 50.23 104.90
CA PHE A 439 39.60 49.33 105.76
C PHE A 439 38.44 50.06 106.44
N GLU A 440 38.68 51.24 107.00
CA GLU A 440 37.64 52.07 107.61
C GLU A 440 36.54 52.49 106.63
N GLU A 441 36.91 52.97 105.44
CA GLU A 441 35.95 53.36 104.39
C GLU A 441 35.13 52.18 103.90
N LYS A 442 35.76 51.01 103.75
CA LYS A 442 35.06 49.76 103.44
C LYS A 442 34.05 49.40 104.52
N GLU A 443 34.43 49.42 105.80
CA GLU A 443 33.54 49.11 106.92
C GLU A 443 32.34 50.05 106.97
N LYS A 444 32.57 51.37 106.79
CA LYS A 444 31.53 52.41 106.69
C LYS A 444 30.57 52.21 105.49
N GLN A 445 30.90 51.35 104.52
CA GLN A 445 30.10 51.08 103.32
C GLN A 445 29.57 49.62 103.22
N VAL A 446 29.81 48.76 104.21
CA VAL A 446 29.37 47.34 104.17
C VAL A 446 27.86 47.19 104.00
N GLU A 447 27.06 48.09 104.55
CA GLU A 447 25.59 48.01 104.53
C GLU A 447 25.03 48.27 103.12
N LEU A 448 25.44 49.36 102.47
CA LEU A 448 25.12 49.65 101.06
C LEU A 448 25.55 48.50 100.13
N ILE A 449 26.71 47.88 100.39
CA ILE A 449 27.20 46.73 99.62
C ILE A 449 26.31 45.48 99.81
N ARG A 450 25.60 45.34 100.94
CA ARG A 450 24.61 44.27 101.16
C ARG A 450 23.29 44.57 100.45
N GLU A 451 22.80 45.81 100.52
CA GLU A 451 21.58 46.26 99.84
C GLU A 451 21.66 46.12 98.31
N LEU A 452 22.80 46.51 97.72
CA LEU A 452 23.06 46.32 96.28
C LEU A 452 23.16 44.85 95.85
N ARG A 453 23.35 43.91 96.79
CA ARG A 453 23.40 42.46 96.51
C ARG A 453 22.04 41.79 96.67
N THR A 454 21.21 42.20 97.63
CA THR A 454 19.85 41.66 97.79
C THR A 454 18.92 42.11 96.67
N THR A 455 19.09 43.33 96.17
CA THR A 455 18.34 43.84 95.00
C THR A 455 18.64 43.09 93.69
N HIS A 456 19.88 42.60 93.50
CA HIS A 456 20.26 41.80 92.32
C HIS A 456 19.56 40.42 92.30
N ALA A 457 19.44 39.76 93.45
CA ALA A 457 18.88 38.41 93.54
C ALA A 457 17.44 38.32 93.01
N LEU A 458 16.59 39.31 93.33
CA LEU A 458 15.20 39.36 92.86
C LEU A 458 15.06 39.51 91.34
N GLN A 459 16.11 39.98 90.65
CA GLN A 459 16.11 40.13 89.19
C GLN A 459 16.43 38.81 88.46
N GLU A 460 17.02 37.82 89.15
CA GLU A 460 17.34 36.51 88.58
C GLU A 460 16.10 35.61 88.51
N ASP A 461 15.30 35.54 89.58
CA ASP A 461 14.04 34.77 89.61
C ASP A 461 13.03 35.23 88.55
N GLY A 462 12.89 36.55 88.36
CA GLY A 462 12.05 37.11 87.30
C GLY A 462 12.49 36.69 85.90
N GLN A 463 13.81 36.60 85.66
CA GLN A 463 14.33 36.07 84.39
C GLN A 463 14.11 34.56 84.26
N LEU A 464 14.12 33.79 85.34
CA LEU A 464 13.86 32.35 85.30
C LEU A 464 12.39 32.05 84.96
N LEU A 465 11.45 32.85 85.49
CA LEU A 465 10.03 32.77 85.11
C LEU A 465 9.82 33.08 83.63
N LEU A 466 10.36 34.19 83.12
CA LEU A 466 10.29 34.53 81.70
C LEU A 466 10.88 33.42 80.80
N LYS A 467 12.04 32.84 81.17
CA LYS A 467 12.66 31.71 80.46
C LYS A 467 11.84 30.40 80.57
N ALA A 468 10.92 30.28 81.52
CA ALA A 468 9.97 29.16 81.61
C ALA A 468 8.73 29.43 80.73
N GLU A 469 8.20 30.65 80.73
CA GLU A 469 7.11 31.08 79.84
C GLU A 469 7.51 30.97 78.36
N GLU A 470 8.72 31.42 77.98
CA GLU A 470 9.28 31.24 76.64
C GLU A 470 9.29 29.76 76.21
N LYS A 471 9.74 28.85 77.09
CA LYS A 471 9.75 27.40 76.82
C LYS A 471 8.33 26.83 76.68
N ASN A 472 7.39 27.28 77.51
CA ASN A 472 5.99 26.88 77.41
C ASN A 472 5.35 27.37 76.09
N ILE A 473 5.62 28.62 75.69
CA ILE A 473 5.17 29.18 74.41
C ILE A 473 5.79 28.44 73.22
N LEU A 474 7.08 28.08 73.28
CA LEU A 474 7.74 27.28 72.25
C LEU A 474 7.17 25.85 72.16
N ALA A 475 6.90 25.20 73.29
CA ALA A 475 6.27 23.89 73.33
C ALA A 475 4.82 23.92 72.78
N LEU A 476 4.05 24.97 73.10
CA LEU A 476 2.71 25.17 72.56
C LEU A 476 2.72 25.45 71.05
N LYS A 477 3.69 26.22 70.54
CA LYS A 477 3.91 26.41 69.10
C LYS A 477 4.22 25.09 68.41
N GLN A 478 5.21 24.32 68.91
CA GLN A 478 5.52 22.99 68.37
C GLN A 478 4.31 22.04 68.36
N GLN A 479 3.48 22.05 69.42
CA GLN A 479 2.23 21.28 69.44
C GLN A 479 1.18 21.78 68.43
N HIS A 480 1.14 23.08 68.15
CA HIS A 480 0.27 23.67 67.13
C HIS A 480 0.73 23.30 65.73
N ASP A 481 2.02 23.48 65.43
CA ASP A 481 2.64 23.14 64.14
C ASP A 481 2.47 21.63 63.82
N MET A 482 2.67 20.77 64.82
CA MET A 482 2.44 19.32 64.71
C MET A 482 0.95 18.92 64.57
N LYS A 483 0.00 19.79 64.95
CA LYS A 483 -1.42 19.61 64.65
C LYS A 483 -1.74 20.10 63.23
N MET A 484 -1.23 21.27 62.83
CA MET A 484 -1.43 21.82 61.49
C MET A 484 -0.82 20.95 60.39
N HIS A 485 0.37 20.37 60.61
CA HIS A 485 0.93 19.38 59.67
C HIS A 485 0.05 18.12 59.55
N LYS A 486 -0.59 17.66 60.64
CA LYS A 486 -1.51 16.52 60.59
C LYS A 486 -2.80 16.86 59.85
N LEU A 487 -3.39 18.04 60.11
CA LEU A 487 -4.56 18.53 59.39
C LEU A 487 -4.27 18.67 57.90
N SER A 488 -3.18 19.36 57.53
CA SER A 488 -2.75 19.49 56.14
C SER A 488 -2.47 18.14 55.47
N SER A 489 -1.91 17.16 56.19
CA SER A 489 -1.75 15.80 55.64
C SER A 489 -3.10 15.14 55.33
N VAL A 490 -4.09 15.29 56.21
CA VAL A 490 -5.44 14.75 56.00
C VAL A 490 -6.16 15.49 54.87
N GLU A 491 -6.09 16.82 54.81
CA GLU A 491 -6.63 17.64 53.72
C GLU A 491 -6.02 17.25 52.36
N ASN A 492 -4.70 17.06 52.29
CA ASN A 492 -4.02 16.57 51.09
C ASN A 492 -4.45 15.15 50.68
N HIS A 493 -4.84 14.29 51.64
CA HIS A 493 -5.39 12.97 51.33
C HIS A 493 -6.84 13.06 50.84
N LEU A 494 -7.68 13.89 51.46
CA LEU A 494 -9.07 14.11 51.03
C LEU A 494 -9.12 14.71 49.62
N ALA A 495 -8.41 15.82 49.39
CA ALA A 495 -8.34 16.48 48.08
C ALA A 495 -7.79 15.56 46.97
N ARG A 496 -6.93 14.60 47.31
CA ARG A 496 -6.44 13.58 46.36
C ARG A 496 -7.53 12.60 45.94
N GLU A 497 -8.34 12.11 46.89
CA GLU A 497 -9.40 11.15 46.59
C GLU A 497 -10.64 11.83 45.98
N GLU A 498 -10.97 13.05 46.41
CA GLU A 498 -11.93 13.93 45.72
C GLU A 498 -11.51 14.20 44.27
N GLY A 499 -10.24 14.59 44.06
CA GLY A 499 -9.66 14.78 42.74
C GLY A 499 -9.68 13.51 41.88
N ARG A 500 -9.48 12.33 42.48
CA ARG A 500 -9.61 11.04 41.78
C ARG A 500 -11.06 10.76 41.37
N VAL A 501 -12.03 11.01 42.25
CA VAL A 501 -13.46 10.81 41.95
C VAL A 501 -13.92 11.77 40.84
N LEU A 502 -13.54 13.04 40.93
CA LEU A 502 -13.80 14.05 39.88
C LEU A 502 -13.16 13.64 38.54
N ALA A 503 -11.88 13.25 38.55
CA ALA A 503 -11.20 12.78 37.33
C ALA A 503 -11.91 11.56 36.73
N ASN A 504 -12.23 10.54 37.53
CA ASN A 504 -12.95 9.34 37.07
C ASN A 504 -14.33 9.67 36.47
N MET A 505 -15.06 10.64 37.03
CA MET A 505 -16.36 11.07 36.48
C MET A 505 -16.19 11.82 35.15
N LEU A 506 -15.20 12.70 35.03
CA LEU A 506 -14.90 13.40 33.77
C LEU A 506 -14.39 12.43 32.68
N ASP A 507 -13.58 11.44 33.07
CA ASP A 507 -13.14 10.33 32.22
C ASP A 507 -14.33 9.48 31.72
N PHE A 508 -15.33 9.23 32.57
CA PHE A 508 -16.54 8.51 32.19
C PHE A 508 -17.42 9.34 31.25
N LEU A 509 -17.70 10.60 31.60
CA LEU A 509 -18.54 11.50 30.81
C LEU A 509 -17.94 11.80 29.43
N SER A 510 -16.61 11.94 29.33
CA SER A 510 -15.93 12.11 28.04
C SER A 510 -15.97 10.85 27.16
N LYS A 511 -15.87 9.65 27.75
CA LYS A 511 -16.02 8.37 27.03
C LYS A 511 -17.45 8.17 26.52
N GLU A 512 -18.46 8.42 27.33
CA GLU A 512 -19.87 8.35 26.88
C GLU A 512 -20.20 9.45 25.84
N LEU A 513 -19.60 10.65 25.94
CA LEU A 513 -19.72 11.69 24.91
C LEU A 513 -19.12 11.23 23.57
N LEU A 514 -17.89 10.69 23.58
CA LEU A 514 -17.25 10.14 22.38
C LEU A 514 -18.07 9.00 21.78
N ARG A 515 -18.55 8.07 22.61
CA ARG A 515 -19.44 6.99 22.21
C ARG A 515 -20.72 7.51 21.54
N LEU A 516 -21.39 8.51 22.12
CA LEU A 516 -22.59 9.11 21.52
C LEU A 516 -22.30 9.81 20.18
N LEU A 517 -21.09 10.36 19.98
CA LEU A 517 -20.65 10.88 18.68
C LEU A 517 -20.36 9.75 17.67
N GLU A 518 -19.81 8.62 18.13
CA GLU A 518 -19.57 7.44 17.30
C GLU A 518 -20.86 6.73 16.90
N GLU A 519 -21.80 6.54 17.82
CA GLU A 519 -23.14 6.00 17.55
C GLU A 519 -23.88 6.87 16.50
N ARG A 520 -23.77 8.20 16.58
CA ARG A 520 -24.31 9.13 15.55
C ARG A 520 -23.61 9.00 14.20
N LYS A 521 -22.28 8.87 14.16
CA LYS A 521 -21.51 8.63 12.92
C LYS A 521 -21.89 7.30 12.27
N ILE A 522 -21.97 6.23 13.07
CA ILE A 522 -22.37 4.89 12.63
C ILE A 522 -23.80 4.92 12.08
N HIS A 523 -24.74 5.58 12.77
CA HIS A 523 -26.10 5.76 12.25
C HIS A 523 -26.12 6.50 10.90
N ALA A 524 -25.36 7.58 10.75
CA ALA A 524 -25.24 8.27 9.46
C ALA A 524 -24.66 7.37 8.35
N PHE A 525 -23.64 6.55 8.65
CA PHE A 525 -23.11 5.57 7.70
C PHE A 525 -24.13 4.48 7.35
N VAL A 526 -24.92 3.99 8.31
CA VAL A 526 -26.03 3.04 8.05
C VAL A 526 -27.06 3.67 7.13
N MET A 527 -27.51 4.90 7.37
CA MET A 527 -28.48 5.59 6.51
C MET A 527 -27.96 5.81 5.08
N LEU A 528 -26.65 6.11 4.92
CA LEU A 528 -26.00 6.19 3.61
C LEU A 528 -25.89 4.81 2.93
N ALA A 529 -25.52 3.76 3.67
CA ALA A 529 -25.43 2.40 3.16
C ALA A 529 -26.80 1.85 2.74
N GLU A 530 -27.86 2.11 3.52
CA GLU A 530 -29.23 1.79 3.12
C GLU A 530 -29.66 2.56 1.87
N ARG A 531 -29.34 3.85 1.76
CA ARG A 531 -29.64 4.62 0.54
C ARG A 531 -28.94 4.01 -0.68
N GLN A 532 -27.66 3.67 -0.57
CA GLN A 532 -26.94 2.98 -1.65
C GLN A 532 -27.52 1.60 -1.95
N ARG A 533 -27.95 0.85 -0.93
CA ARG A 533 -28.62 -0.44 -1.11
C ARG A 533 -29.93 -0.27 -1.89
N ARG A 534 -30.80 0.65 -1.48
CA ARG A 534 -32.08 0.95 -2.18
C ARG A 534 -31.85 1.42 -3.62
N MET A 535 -30.80 2.21 -3.88
CA MET A 535 -30.40 2.57 -5.25
C MET A 535 -30.01 1.34 -6.08
N ARG A 536 -29.14 0.46 -5.56
CA ARG A 536 -28.75 -0.77 -6.28
C ARG A 536 -29.92 -1.75 -6.46
N GLU A 537 -30.81 -1.88 -5.48
CA GLU A 537 -32.03 -2.69 -5.60
C GLU A 537 -33.00 -2.12 -6.67
N ALA A 538 -33.07 -0.79 -6.81
CA ALA A 538 -33.82 -0.13 -7.88
C ALA A 538 -33.15 -0.31 -9.27
N GLU A 539 -31.82 -0.20 -9.35
CA GLU A 539 -31.06 -0.45 -10.59
C GLU A 539 -31.15 -1.92 -11.03
N GLU A 540 -31.03 -2.87 -10.09
CA GLU A 540 -31.18 -4.30 -10.37
C GLU A 540 -32.61 -4.66 -10.75
N SER A 541 -33.63 -4.16 -10.06
CA SER A 541 -35.04 -4.41 -10.45
C SER A 541 -35.37 -3.78 -11.80
N GLY A 542 -34.83 -2.60 -12.12
CA GLY A 542 -34.89 -2.01 -13.46
C GLY A 542 -34.25 -2.89 -14.54
N ARG A 543 -33.08 -3.49 -14.27
CA ARG A 543 -32.44 -4.46 -15.18
C ARG A 543 -33.27 -5.74 -15.34
N ARG A 544 -33.76 -6.32 -14.24
CA ARG A 544 -34.63 -7.51 -14.26
C ARG A 544 -35.90 -7.27 -15.09
N GLN A 545 -36.55 -6.12 -14.96
CA GLN A 545 -37.70 -5.74 -15.79
C GLN A 545 -37.38 -5.56 -17.28
N VAL A 546 -36.11 -5.32 -17.66
CA VAL A 546 -35.67 -5.28 -19.07
C VAL A 546 -35.32 -6.68 -19.58
N GLU A 547 -34.69 -7.51 -18.75
CA GLU A 547 -34.40 -8.92 -19.07
C GLU A 547 -35.69 -9.76 -19.18
N GLU A 548 -36.68 -9.54 -18.31
CA GLU A 548 -37.99 -10.20 -18.35
C GLU A 548 -38.77 -9.82 -19.63
N ARG A 549 -38.72 -8.55 -20.04
CA ARG A 549 -39.30 -8.11 -21.33
C ARG A 549 -38.59 -8.74 -22.52
N ARG A 550 -37.25 -8.78 -22.53
CA ARG A 550 -36.49 -9.48 -23.58
C ARG A 550 -36.83 -10.96 -23.65
N ARG A 551 -37.00 -11.65 -22.52
CA ARG A 551 -37.45 -13.05 -22.51
C ARG A 551 -38.87 -13.22 -23.04
N GLN A 552 -39.77 -12.27 -22.78
CA GLN A 552 -41.12 -12.27 -23.37
C GLN A 552 -41.08 -12.06 -24.89
N GLU A 553 -40.25 -11.12 -25.36
CA GLU A 553 -39.99 -10.87 -26.79
C GLU A 553 -39.36 -12.12 -27.46
N GLU A 554 -38.37 -12.76 -26.83
CA GLU A 554 -37.73 -13.99 -27.28
C GLU A 554 -38.69 -15.20 -27.28
N ASP A 555 -39.53 -15.35 -26.25
CA ASP A 555 -40.58 -16.38 -26.19
C ASP A 555 -41.66 -16.18 -27.27
N GLU A 556 -42.03 -14.94 -27.60
CA GLU A 556 -42.97 -14.63 -28.67
C GLU A 556 -42.37 -14.90 -30.05
N LEU A 557 -41.10 -14.51 -30.27
CA LEU A 557 -40.36 -14.86 -31.49
C LEU A 557 -40.22 -16.38 -31.63
N PHE A 558 -39.92 -17.11 -30.55
CA PHE A 558 -39.84 -18.57 -30.55
C PHE A 558 -41.19 -19.21 -30.90
N LYS A 559 -42.30 -18.74 -30.31
CA LYS A 559 -43.66 -19.19 -30.68
C LYS A 559 -43.98 -18.94 -32.15
N GLN A 560 -43.56 -17.79 -32.71
CA GLN A 560 -43.74 -17.50 -34.14
C GLN A 560 -42.91 -18.44 -35.02
N VAL A 561 -41.63 -18.67 -34.69
CA VAL A 561 -40.74 -19.61 -35.42
C VAL A 561 -41.27 -21.04 -35.35
N VAL A 562 -41.71 -21.51 -34.18
CA VAL A 562 -42.32 -22.85 -34.02
C VAL A 562 -43.61 -22.96 -34.83
N LYS A 563 -44.46 -21.92 -34.86
CA LYS A 563 -45.68 -21.92 -35.69
C LYS A 563 -45.35 -21.95 -37.19
N VAL A 564 -44.32 -21.21 -37.63
CA VAL A 564 -43.85 -21.29 -39.03
C VAL A 564 -43.36 -22.69 -39.34
N HIS A 565 -42.51 -23.28 -38.48
CA HIS A 565 -42.02 -24.65 -38.67
C HIS A 565 -43.14 -25.69 -38.71
N GLN A 566 -44.15 -25.57 -37.84
CA GLN A 566 -45.37 -26.39 -37.91
C GLN A 566 -46.04 -26.23 -39.27
N SER A 567 -46.38 -25.01 -39.70
CA SER A 567 -47.02 -24.79 -41.01
C SER A 567 -46.19 -25.29 -42.20
N THR A 568 -44.85 -25.23 -42.15
CA THR A 568 -44.00 -25.80 -43.21
C THR A 568 -43.94 -27.33 -43.19
N VAL A 569 -44.09 -27.97 -42.01
CA VAL A 569 -44.21 -29.42 -41.91
C VAL A 569 -45.60 -29.87 -42.35
N ASP A 570 -46.65 -29.14 -41.94
CA ASP A 570 -48.03 -29.41 -42.32
C ASP A 570 -48.20 -29.33 -43.84
N SER A 571 -47.77 -28.23 -44.49
CA SER A 571 -47.84 -28.12 -45.95
C SER A 571 -46.94 -29.11 -46.70
N TYR A 572 -45.77 -29.48 -46.16
CA TYR A 572 -44.94 -30.54 -46.77
C TYR A 572 -45.59 -31.93 -46.67
N LEU A 573 -46.33 -32.20 -45.60
CA LEU A 573 -47.12 -33.43 -45.46
C LEU A 573 -48.37 -33.38 -46.36
N GLU A 574 -49.03 -32.24 -46.49
CA GLU A 574 -50.13 -32.02 -47.45
C GLU A 574 -49.64 -32.25 -48.90
N ASP A 575 -48.51 -31.67 -49.30
CA ASP A 575 -47.90 -31.88 -50.63
C ASP A 575 -47.58 -33.35 -50.90
N ILE A 576 -47.02 -34.09 -49.92
CA ILE A 576 -46.78 -35.53 -50.04
C ILE A 576 -48.09 -36.31 -50.17
N ILE A 577 -49.09 -36.00 -49.34
CA ILE A 577 -50.39 -36.68 -49.35
C ILE A 577 -51.08 -36.46 -50.69
N LEU A 578 -51.17 -35.22 -51.16
CA LEU A 578 -51.72 -34.86 -52.47
C LEU A 578 -50.96 -35.55 -53.60
N SER A 579 -49.62 -35.50 -53.60
CA SER A 579 -48.80 -36.20 -54.61
C SER A 579 -49.07 -37.70 -54.61
N SER A 580 -49.24 -38.32 -53.44
CA SER A 580 -49.54 -39.76 -53.33
C SER A 580 -50.96 -40.11 -53.80
N MET A 581 -51.93 -39.24 -53.51
CA MET A 581 -53.31 -39.35 -53.99
C MET A 581 -53.39 -39.18 -55.51
N GLU A 582 -52.67 -38.22 -56.08
CA GLU A 582 -52.60 -38.00 -57.53
C GLU A 582 -51.97 -39.22 -58.23
N ASN A 583 -50.82 -39.73 -57.74
CA ASN A 583 -50.21 -40.93 -58.30
C ASN A 583 -51.16 -42.15 -58.25
N THR A 584 -51.80 -42.42 -57.10
CA THR A 584 -52.74 -43.56 -56.98
C THR A 584 -54.01 -43.38 -57.82
N ALA A 585 -54.49 -42.14 -58.00
CA ALA A 585 -55.61 -41.84 -58.89
C ALA A 585 -55.22 -41.98 -60.37
N GLU A 586 -53.99 -41.59 -60.77
CA GLU A 586 -53.49 -41.88 -62.11
C GLU A 586 -53.30 -43.38 -62.36
N GLU A 587 -52.83 -44.15 -61.37
CA GLU A 587 -52.72 -45.61 -61.46
C GLU A 587 -54.08 -46.27 -61.66
N GLN A 588 -55.08 -45.92 -60.83
CA GLN A 588 -56.46 -46.40 -60.99
C GLN A 588 -57.07 -46.00 -62.34
N ALA A 589 -56.87 -44.75 -62.77
CA ALA A 589 -57.33 -44.28 -64.09
C ALA A 589 -56.63 -45.02 -65.24
N ARG A 590 -55.34 -45.37 -65.11
CA ARG A 590 -54.61 -46.21 -66.09
C ARG A 590 -55.17 -47.63 -66.12
N GLU A 591 -55.49 -48.23 -64.98
CA GLU A 591 -56.13 -49.55 -64.91
C GLU A 591 -57.55 -49.57 -65.47
N GLU A 592 -58.33 -48.50 -65.28
CA GLU A 592 -59.67 -48.35 -65.89
C GLU A 592 -59.58 -48.13 -67.40
N VAL A 593 -58.69 -47.26 -67.87
CA VAL A 593 -58.46 -47.04 -69.32
C VAL A 593 -57.92 -48.31 -69.99
N GLN A 594 -57.06 -49.09 -69.34
CA GLN A 594 -56.61 -50.38 -69.87
C GLN A 594 -57.74 -51.41 -69.93
N ARG A 595 -58.60 -51.51 -68.90
CA ARG A 595 -59.78 -52.40 -68.93
C ARG A 595 -60.74 -52.02 -70.06
N MET A 596 -61.12 -50.73 -70.15
CA MET A 596 -61.97 -50.25 -71.24
C MET A 596 -61.33 -50.46 -72.62
N ALA A 597 -60.00 -50.30 -72.75
CA ALA A 597 -59.30 -50.54 -74.01
C ALA A 597 -59.31 -52.03 -74.41
N VAL A 598 -59.19 -52.95 -73.45
CA VAL A 598 -59.35 -54.40 -73.70
C VAL A 598 -60.79 -54.72 -74.10
N GLU A 599 -61.79 -54.24 -73.33
CA GLU A 599 -63.21 -54.44 -73.62
C GLU A 599 -63.60 -53.93 -75.03
N ILE A 600 -63.14 -52.74 -75.42
CA ILE A 600 -63.37 -52.17 -76.76
C ILE A 600 -62.68 -53.00 -77.85
N ASN A 601 -61.48 -53.53 -77.58
CA ASN A 601 -60.72 -54.32 -78.53
C ASN A 601 -61.30 -55.74 -78.71
N ASP A 602 -61.82 -56.34 -77.64
CA ASP A 602 -62.54 -57.61 -77.68
C ASP A 602 -63.86 -57.45 -78.45
N ILE A 603 -64.63 -56.38 -78.20
CA ILE A 603 -65.81 -56.02 -79.01
C ILE A 603 -65.44 -55.82 -80.49
N ALA A 604 -64.30 -55.18 -80.79
CA ALA A 604 -63.84 -55.00 -82.16
C ALA A 604 -63.49 -56.35 -82.85
N TYR A 605 -62.85 -57.27 -82.14
CA TYR A 605 -62.58 -58.63 -82.65
C TYR A 605 -63.86 -59.47 -82.80
N GLU A 606 -64.83 -59.35 -81.90
CA GLU A 606 -66.15 -59.99 -82.06
C GLU A 606 -66.88 -59.45 -83.30
N MET A 607 -66.89 -58.12 -83.49
CA MET A 607 -67.48 -57.48 -84.67
C MET A 607 -66.77 -57.87 -85.98
N GLU A 608 -65.43 -57.99 -85.98
CA GLU A 608 -64.68 -58.41 -87.16
C GLU A 608 -64.85 -59.91 -87.46
N SER A 609 -64.88 -60.78 -86.44
CA SER A 609 -65.08 -62.22 -86.62
C SER A 609 -66.49 -62.60 -87.08
N CYS A 610 -67.51 -61.84 -86.70
CA CYS A 610 -68.90 -62.02 -87.14
C CYS A 610 -69.22 -61.34 -88.50
N ARG A 611 -68.24 -60.70 -89.15
CA ARG A 611 -68.47 -59.76 -90.26
C ARG A 611 -68.96 -60.44 -91.54
N THR A 612 -70.16 -60.08 -91.98
CA THR A 612 -70.72 -60.50 -93.27
C THR A 612 -70.27 -59.55 -94.38
N ARG A 613 -70.14 -60.05 -95.63
CA ARG A 613 -69.71 -59.24 -96.79
C ARG A 613 -70.56 -57.97 -97.01
N LEU A 614 -71.88 -58.03 -96.80
CA LEU A 614 -72.75 -56.85 -96.93
C LEU A 614 -72.34 -55.76 -95.94
N GLN A 615 -72.09 -56.12 -94.68
CA GLN A 615 -71.59 -55.20 -93.66
C GLN A 615 -70.20 -54.64 -93.97
N SER A 616 -69.35 -55.38 -94.70
CA SER A 616 -68.06 -54.82 -95.16
C SER A 616 -68.24 -53.81 -96.29
N GLU A 617 -69.28 -53.93 -97.12
CA GLU A 617 -69.63 -52.96 -98.16
C GLU A 617 -70.38 -51.74 -97.57
N GLU A 618 -71.22 -51.93 -96.55
CA GLU A 618 -71.88 -50.87 -95.77
C GLU A 618 -70.88 -49.99 -95.00
N ILE A 619 -69.96 -50.60 -94.23
CA ILE A 619 -68.91 -49.87 -93.48
C ILE A 619 -67.99 -49.08 -94.45
N VAL A 620 -67.78 -49.56 -95.68
CA VAL A 620 -67.04 -48.81 -96.70
C VAL A 620 -67.85 -47.62 -97.22
N ALA A 621 -69.17 -47.74 -97.36
CA ALA A 621 -70.03 -46.61 -97.71
C ALA A 621 -70.05 -45.54 -96.59
N GLU A 622 -70.12 -45.96 -95.32
CA GLU A 622 -70.02 -45.06 -94.16
C GLU A 622 -68.64 -44.37 -94.09
N LEU A 623 -67.53 -45.12 -94.25
CA LEU A 623 -66.18 -44.52 -94.36
C LEU A 623 -66.05 -43.52 -95.52
N VAL A 624 -66.69 -43.78 -96.65
CA VAL A 624 -66.71 -42.83 -97.78
C VAL A 624 -67.52 -41.59 -97.41
N TYR A 625 -68.67 -41.74 -96.75
CA TYR A 625 -69.59 -40.65 -96.42
C TYR A 625 -69.13 -39.77 -95.25
N ASP A 626 -68.60 -40.35 -94.18
CA ASP A 626 -68.23 -39.64 -92.94
C ASP A 626 -66.74 -39.26 -92.88
N PHE A 627 -65.85 -40.01 -93.54
CA PHE A 627 -64.41 -39.69 -93.56
C PHE A 627 -63.95 -39.15 -94.91
N MET A 628 -64.20 -39.83 -96.03
CA MET A 628 -63.61 -39.42 -97.31
C MET A 628 -64.22 -38.14 -97.89
N ILE A 629 -65.55 -38.01 -97.91
CA ILE A 629 -66.21 -36.78 -98.37
C ILE A 629 -65.85 -35.59 -97.45
N PRO A 630 -65.93 -35.68 -96.10
CA PRO A 630 -65.60 -34.56 -95.23
C PRO A 630 -64.12 -34.22 -95.17
N GLU A 631 -63.17 -35.16 -95.31
CA GLU A 631 -61.76 -34.79 -95.52
C GLU A 631 -61.52 -34.20 -96.91
N ALA A 632 -62.22 -34.63 -97.97
CA ALA A 632 -62.15 -33.95 -99.27
C ALA A 632 -62.66 -32.50 -99.18
N GLU A 633 -63.77 -32.26 -98.46
CA GLU A 633 -64.27 -30.91 -98.20
C GLU A 633 -63.32 -30.09 -97.33
N LYS A 634 -62.83 -30.62 -96.20
CA LYS A 634 -61.81 -29.99 -95.35
C LYS A 634 -60.53 -29.70 -96.13
N MET A 635 -60.13 -30.57 -97.06
CA MET A 635 -58.99 -30.31 -97.95
C MET A 635 -59.30 -29.19 -98.94
N SER A 636 -60.49 -29.13 -99.52
CA SER A 636 -60.92 -27.97 -100.34
C SER A 636 -60.93 -26.66 -99.52
N ILE A 637 -61.31 -26.72 -98.24
CA ILE A 637 -61.32 -25.58 -97.32
C ILE A 637 -59.89 -25.19 -96.94
N ARG A 638 -59.03 -26.16 -96.60
CA ARG A 638 -57.59 -25.95 -96.38
C ARG A 638 -56.92 -25.36 -97.64
N GLU A 639 -57.35 -25.72 -98.85
CA GLU A 639 -56.85 -25.13 -100.09
C GLU A 639 -57.38 -23.72 -100.34
N LYS A 640 -58.68 -23.44 -100.11
CA LYS A 640 -59.24 -22.08 -100.14
C LYS A 640 -58.52 -21.17 -99.12
N VAL A 641 -58.24 -21.68 -97.93
CA VAL A 641 -57.44 -21.02 -96.88
C VAL A 641 -55.98 -20.86 -97.31
N ARG A 642 -55.34 -21.86 -97.91
CA ARG A 642 -53.99 -21.72 -98.49
C ARG A 642 -53.96 -20.70 -99.64
N GLN A 643 -55.04 -20.54 -100.42
CA GLN A 643 -55.14 -19.54 -101.47
C GLN A 643 -55.34 -18.12 -100.92
N SER A 644 -56.16 -17.93 -99.87
CA SER A 644 -56.25 -16.63 -99.19
C SER A 644 -54.96 -16.29 -98.45
N GLN A 645 -54.38 -17.26 -97.72
CA GLN A 645 -53.06 -17.14 -97.11
C GLN A 645 -51.98 -16.84 -98.15
N ARG A 646 -51.99 -17.44 -99.36
CA ARG A 646 -51.07 -17.08 -100.44
C ARG A 646 -51.19 -15.61 -100.86
N LYS A 647 -52.39 -15.00 -100.84
CA LYS A 647 -52.56 -13.55 -101.08
C LYS A 647 -51.94 -12.74 -99.93
N HIS A 648 -52.18 -13.13 -98.68
CA HIS A 648 -51.59 -12.45 -97.51
C HIS A 648 -50.07 -12.64 -97.38
N ILE A 649 -49.55 -13.82 -97.75
CA ILE A 649 -48.12 -14.14 -97.80
C ILE A 649 -47.46 -13.41 -98.97
N TYR A 650 -48.11 -13.31 -100.13
CA TYR A 650 -47.60 -12.49 -101.24
C TYR A 650 -47.58 -10.99 -100.89
N ALA A 651 -48.61 -10.48 -100.21
CA ALA A 651 -48.63 -9.12 -99.69
C ALA A 651 -47.56 -8.90 -98.59
N ALA A 652 -47.38 -9.85 -97.67
CA ALA A 652 -46.33 -9.81 -96.66
C ALA A 652 -44.93 -9.90 -97.28
N HIS A 653 -44.73 -10.75 -98.29
CA HIS A 653 -43.49 -10.84 -99.06
C HIS A 653 -43.24 -9.54 -99.83
N GLN A 654 -44.26 -8.91 -100.43
CA GLN A 654 -44.13 -7.57 -101.01
C GLN A 654 -43.78 -6.53 -99.94
N ILE A 655 -44.35 -6.57 -98.74
CA ILE A 655 -44.03 -5.58 -97.67
C ILE A 655 -42.60 -5.78 -97.14
N ILE A 656 -42.22 -7.02 -96.83
CA ILE A 656 -40.89 -7.40 -96.33
C ILE A 656 -39.83 -7.11 -97.41
N HIS A 657 -40.06 -7.53 -98.65
CA HIS A 657 -39.09 -7.34 -99.74
C HIS A 657 -39.10 -5.95 -100.37
N ARG A 658 -40.18 -5.16 -100.28
CA ARG A 658 -40.11 -3.71 -100.57
C ARG A 658 -39.24 -2.97 -99.54
N GLY A 659 -39.08 -3.54 -98.35
CA GLY A 659 -38.05 -3.17 -97.39
C GLY A 659 -36.66 -3.65 -97.80
N THR A 660 -36.47 -4.95 -98.06
CA THR A 660 -35.14 -5.48 -98.37
C THR A 660 -34.61 -5.11 -99.76
N GLU A 661 -35.43 -4.83 -100.77
CA GLU A 661 -35.02 -4.25 -102.05
C GLU A 661 -34.43 -2.84 -101.86
N ARG A 662 -35.01 -2.04 -100.95
CA ARG A 662 -34.46 -0.74 -100.57
C ARG A 662 -33.19 -0.88 -99.75
N VAL A 663 -33.18 -1.74 -98.73
CA VAL A 663 -32.00 -1.96 -97.89
C VAL A 663 -30.85 -2.63 -98.65
N VAL A 664 -31.12 -3.47 -99.65
CA VAL A 664 -30.09 -4.04 -100.55
C VAL A 664 -29.59 -2.99 -101.54
N ALA A 665 -30.42 -2.03 -101.98
CA ALA A 665 -29.96 -0.88 -102.76
C ALA A 665 -29.15 0.13 -101.91
N GLU A 666 -29.54 0.35 -100.66
CA GLU A 666 -28.89 1.29 -99.73
C GLU A 666 -27.59 0.71 -99.14
N LEU A 667 -27.50 -0.61 -98.92
CA LEU A 667 -26.24 -1.31 -98.61
C LEU A 667 -25.31 -1.46 -99.82
N ALA A 668 -25.77 -1.13 -101.04
CA ALA A 668 -24.97 -1.20 -102.27
C ALA A 668 -24.30 0.14 -102.64
N LEU A 669 -24.44 1.20 -101.83
CA LEU A 669 -23.78 2.49 -102.04
C LEU A 669 -23.02 2.97 -100.77
N PRO A 670 -21.83 3.60 -100.90
CA PRO A 670 -20.96 3.87 -99.76
C PRO A 670 -21.22 5.21 -99.06
N ARG A 671 -21.01 5.23 -97.72
CA ARG A 671 -20.93 6.43 -96.82
C ARG A 671 -22.27 7.19 -96.65
N GLU A 672 -22.53 7.98 -95.60
CA GLU A 672 -21.83 8.28 -94.32
C GLU A 672 -22.84 8.89 -93.32
N THR A 673 -22.69 8.65 -92.00
CA THR A 673 -23.25 9.47 -90.88
C THR A 673 -24.80 9.60 -90.77
N SER A 674 -25.43 10.01 -89.65
CA SER A 674 -25.11 9.90 -88.21
C SER A 674 -26.37 10.18 -87.35
N ALA A 675 -26.25 9.93 -86.03
CA ALA A 675 -26.92 10.67 -84.94
C ALA A 675 -28.47 10.64 -84.75
N SER A 676 -28.88 9.75 -83.83
CA SER A 676 -29.52 10.13 -82.54
C SER A 676 -31.06 10.26 -82.37
N LYS A 677 -31.54 9.75 -81.20
CA LYS A 677 -32.66 10.24 -80.34
C LYS A 677 -34.11 10.26 -80.90
N ILE A 678 -35.20 10.17 -80.12
CA ILE A 678 -35.56 9.53 -78.83
C ILE A 678 -37.10 9.74 -78.63
N LYS A 679 -37.83 8.84 -77.93
CA LYS A 679 -39.25 8.98 -77.42
C LYS A 679 -40.42 9.09 -78.43
N GLY A 680 -41.61 8.59 -78.04
CA GLY A 680 -42.86 8.83 -78.79
C GLY A 680 -44.12 7.98 -78.46
N ASP A 681 -44.45 7.72 -77.18
CA ASP A 681 -45.70 7.03 -76.76
C ASP A 681 -46.96 7.96 -76.79
N PRO A 682 -48.22 7.53 -76.44
CA PRO A 682 -48.68 6.14 -76.16
C PRO A 682 -49.92 5.46 -76.83
N PRO A 683 -51.04 6.08 -77.28
CA PRO A 683 -52.36 5.68 -76.69
C PRO A 683 -53.44 5.16 -77.67
N ALA A 684 -54.53 4.50 -77.24
CA ALA A 684 -54.86 3.67 -76.05
C ALA A 684 -56.31 3.11 -76.19
N GLY A 685 -56.65 2.00 -75.50
CA GLY A 685 -58.03 1.53 -75.25
C GLY A 685 -58.70 0.65 -76.34
N THR A 686 -59.66 -0.23 -76.03
CA THR A 686 -60.18 -0.69 -74.71
C THR A 686 -60.81 -2.09 -74.77
N ALA A 687 -60.33 -2.98 -73.90
CA ALA A 687 -60.98 -4.05 -73.11
C ALA A 687 -62.30 -4.76 -73.54
N SER A 688 -62.34 -6.09 -73.33
CA SER A 688 -63.25 -6.72 -72.34
C SER A 688 -62.89 -8.20 -72.05
N ALA A 689 -63.22 -8.66 -70.82
CA ALA A 689 -63.48 -10.04 -70.29
C ALA A 689 -62.88 -11.31 -70.96
N ALA A 690 -62.49 -12.40 -70.27
CA ALA A 690 -62.22 -12.75 -68.84
C ALA A 690 -61.41 -14.09 -68.88
N LEU A 691 -60.99 -14.82 -67.83
CA LEU A 691 -61.54 -15.07 -66.48
C LEU A 691 -60.49 -15.87 -65.64
N SER A 692 -60.07 -15.40 -64.47
CA SER A 692 -59.58 -16.22 -63.32
C SER A 692 -59.19 -15.32 -62.11
N GLY A 693 -59.26 -15.85 -60.89
CA GLY A 693 -58.93 -15.12 -59.65
C GLY A 693 -57.41 -14.98 -59.42
N THR A 694 -56.86 -14.04 -58.64
CA THR A 694 -57.28 -13.38 -57.37
C THR A 694 -57.40 -14.34 -56.17
N ALA A 695 -56.73 -14.12 -55.03
CA ALA A 695 -55.74 -13.07 -54.73
C ALA A 695 -54.91 -13.31 -53.45
N ALA A 696 -53.70 -12.73 -53.45
CA ALA A 696 -53.00 -12.05 -52.34
C ALA A 696 -52.57 -12.87 -51.09
N GLY A 697 -51.55 -12.43 -50.33
CA GLY A 697 -50.65 -11.28 -50.53
C GLY A 697 -49.38 -11.41 -49.67
N ALA A 698 -48.18 -11.04 -50.12
CA ALA A 698 -47.72 -9.74 -50.60
C ALA A 698 -47.34 -8.75 -49.47
N ARG A 699 -46.03 -8.64 -49.21
CA ARG A 699 -45.34 -7.37 -48.90
C ARG A 699 -43.82 -7.53 -49.05
N GLY A 700 -43.26 -6.92 -50.10
CA GLY A 700 -41.83 -6.62 -50.20
C GLY A 700 -41.64 -5.11 -50.23
N ALA A 701 -40.60 -4.59 -49.57
CA ALA A 701 -40.28 -3.16 -49.54
C ALA A 701 -38.82 -2.88 -49.15
N ASP A 702 -37.85 -3.47 -49.86
CA ASP A 702 -36.46 -3.01 -49.76
C ASP A 702 -36.34 -1.54 -50.20
N ARG A 703 -35.63 -0.72 -49.43
CA ARG A 703 -35.02 0.51 -49.94
C ARG A 703 -33.75 0.89 -49.19
N ILE A 704 -32.76 1.28 -49.98
CA ILE A 704 -31.36 1.49 -49.58
C ILE A 704 -31.16 2.88 -48.96
N CYS A 705 -30.17 3.00 -48.09
CA CYS A 705 -29.79 4.23 -47.40
C CYS A 705 -29.42 5.39 -48.32
N SER A 706 -29.70 6.61 -47.84
CA SER A 706 -28.91 7.82 -48.15
C SER A 706 -28.89 8.75 -46.94
N ALA A 707 -27.74 9.33 -46.62
CA ALA A 707 -27.57 10.25 -45.49
C ALA A 707 -27.84 11.71 -45.89
N PRO A 708 -27.91 12.62 -44.92
CA PRO A 708 -27.36 13.97 -45.10
C PRO A 708 -26.32 14.34 -44.02
N VAL A 709 -25.47 15.32 -44.35
CA VAL A 709 -24.45 15.92 -43.48
C VAL A 709 -24.57 17.45 -43.51
N ALA A 710 -24.65 18.10 -42.35
CA ALA A 710 -24.45 19.54 -42.13
C ALA A 710 -24.15 19.76 -40.63
N GLN A 711 -22.99 20.31 -40.24
CA GLN A 711 -22.71 21.74 -39.97
C GLN A 711 -23.53 22.33 -38.81
N VAL A 712 -22.97 22.67 -37.63
CA VAL A 712 -21.88 23.63 -37.25
C VAL A 712 -22.38 25.07 -37.04
N ALA A 713 -22.58 25.45 -35.76
CA ALA A 713 -22.44 26.79 -35.15
C ALA A 713 -22.95 26.77 -33.67
N ALA A 714 -22.73 27.78 -32.81
CA ALA A 714 -21.48 28.30 -32.22
C ALA A 714 -21.78 29.47 -31.24
N LYS A 715 -21.11 29.51 -30.06
CA LYS A 715 -21.14 30.61 -29.03
C LYS A 715 -22.51 30.82 -28.34
N LEU A 716 -22.66 31.39 -27.13
CA LEU A 716 -21.92 32.37 -26.29
C LEU A 716 -21.52 31.75 -24.92
N LEU A 717 -20.60 32.24 -24.06
CA LEU A 717 -20.29 33.57 -23.47
C LEU A 717 -21.44 34.12 -22.59
N PHE A 718 -21.27 34.62 -21.35
CA PHE A 718 -20.12 34.71 -20.41
C PHE A 718 -20.68 34.35 -18.99
N GLU A 719 -20.19 34.62 -17.76
CA GLU A 719 -19.13 35.42 -17.08
C GLU A 719 -18.48 34.49 -15.99
N GLU A 720 -17.49 34.76 -15.11
CA GLU A 720 -16.82 35.94 -14.50
C GLU A 720 -17.60 36.70 -13.39
N SER A 721 -17.02 37.18 -12.26
CA SER A 721 -15.66 37.04 -11.69
C SER A 721 -15.64 36.88 -10.13
N PRO A 722 -14.91 37.61 -9.22
CA PRO A 722 -14.07 36.94 -8.21
C PRO A 722 -14.35 37.28 -6.73
N GLY A 723 -13.51 36.78 -5.81
CA GLY A 723 -13.49 37.16 -4.38
C GLY A 723 -12.17 36.87 -3.66
N GLU A 724 -11.36 37.91 -3.47
CA GLU A 724 -10.27 38.01 -2.48
C GLU A 724 -10.88 38.50 -1.13
N THR A 725 -10.24 38.53 0.05
CA THR A 725 -8.85 38.34 0.51
C THR A 725 -8.81 37.28 1.65
N SER A 726 -7.89 37.14 2.63
CA SER A 726 -6.61 37.80 3.01
C SER A 726 -5.83 36.88 3.97
N ASP A 727 -4.50 36.93 3.86
CA ASP A 727 -3.48 37.06 4.92
C ASP A 727 -3.64 36.37 6.28
N GLU A 728 -2.72 35.44 6.60
CA GLU A 728 -1.68 35.67 7.63
C GLU A 728 -0.42 34.82 7.28
N SER A 729 0.74 35.13 7.88
CA SER A 729 2.08 34.87 7.29
C SER A 729 3.01 33.92 8.07
N ASP A 730 4.29 33.91 7.65
CA ASP A 730 5.52 33.34 8.27
C ASP A 730 5.87 31.93 7.73
N GLU A 731 6.92 31.71 6.94
CA GLU A 731 8.38 31.96 7.14
C GLU A 731 8.97 31.18 8.35
N ASP A 732 10.07 30.43 8.28
CA ASP A 732 11.00 30.14 7.17
C ASP A 732 11.73 28.77 7.41
N PRO A 733 12.54 28.20 6.49
CA PRO A 733 13.04 26.83 6.60
C PRO A 733 14.43 26.70 7.26
N THR A 734 14.77 25.50 7.73
CA THR A 734 16.17 25.07 7.93
C THR A 734 16.38 23.61 7.52
N ALA A 735 17.53 23.33 6.90
CA ALA A 735 17.99 21.98 6.58
C ALA A 735 19.16 21.59 7.49
N SER A 736 19.19 20.33 7.94
CA SER A 736 20.34 19.62 8.55
C SER A 736 20.05 18.13 8.63
#